data_AF-A0AAN6YYL4-F1
#
_entry.id   AF-A0AAN6YYL4-F1
#
_cell.length_a   1.000
_cell.length_b   1.000
_cell.length_c   1.000
_cell.angle_alpha   90.00
_cell.angle_beta   90.00
_cell.angle_gamma   90.00
#
_symmetry.space_group_name_H-M   'P 1'
#
loop_
_entity.id
_entity.type
_entity.pdbx_description
1 polymer ?
#
loop_
_entity_poly.entity_id
_entity_poly.type
_entity_poly.pdbx_seq_one_letter_code
_entity_poly.pdbx_strand_id
1 'polypeptide(L)'
;MESPTSIASPELARVVWASHILSYMNPYTETISNKDHLQKTCAGLPLDADSDEEADSDEDVDAEILTQDTDLLTPHDTNVRKKFLNGVAELLSHSKGGATVTAAALRESEDLVEVDLSRNAGFRTDDEEYLSSLTGFLAAGSSVDAEARRDETIQFLHSFIAKTIDYNASRLDSCIQKTQCLVKRVLIPLPVPERLASGPERPCLLGCCAAAGISTPAAVQSLFWKIRSFNMLERDSSRARTDRREMVALASGAIRSPDSARIQLGSLAPSVDSSKLLLWWKQLARPVTILRTLVTITQLLPNFRTIRFIPLKVPPLIKLGSHQIPSIAEAWQNLGLPCSLNAFIPASASRKTRYFRDDCSRQLHNHCEIQLLMRYEADPSLAPTLAYFGCSKKACFLCDEFIALSPLKPGVRGRHGVCHPNWAVSALPPGSGITARDRLNKLCNVIRRQIQLLLQPGPRSPPNIVYQSSAVSDLKTADMIHLTHRAADRETVEKAAKEYREKMQILLDPRSQRPQEIYCRDIRTLCVMCQWPGRRCCGCFAISYCSKRCQTIDWPSHKILCRKFVPFLEARPSEDFRVGIYFPRDQGSPRLVWVPFEHTEGPMYQPFFDHFLGSLPFPERLLWTLPFRTNKRRGIDLGYWMTIYYADYDKTINKSVHRAVEACIGMTVPKTTYGNYVVMNGPSHRGAAEHSDMTLMDFRYTLDFFSTYFDDTIHDIPSQNSVRALKICSPLEHELYGRETFASVWVDRDFNGSMSDVSDLSMALIGFEIRVCQVRETEMERQSDAEAEGGNWENPYAKALMLEIDPFEERWGISDNWNTKGSAILLREDRQNLDTELVEVMCRYCVEVLQPLFEKSRNGEVSRSEVLAEISKEKLTAWVNKEGDRRREGGQTIIRT
;
A
#
# COMPACT_ATOMS: atom_id res chain seq x y z
N MET A 1 -15.49 -19.68 41.62
CA MET A 1 -14.05 -20.05 41.69
C MET A 1 -13.28 -18.84 41.21
N GLU A 2 -12.59 -18.13 42.11
CA GLU A 2 -11.77 -16.97 41.76
C GLU A 2 -10.55 -17.44 40.96
N SER A 3 -10.38 -16.89 39.76
CA SER A 3 -9.18 -17.09 38.94
C SER A 3 -7.94 -16.62 39.72
N PRO A 4 -6.81 -17.35 39.67
CA PRO A 4 -5.63 -17.02 40.47
C PRO A 4 -5.09 -15.63 40.07
N THR A 5 -5.25 -14.65 40.95
CA THR A 5 -4.67 -13.31 40.80
C THR A 5 -3.15 -13.41 40.75
N SER A 6 -2.55 -13.02 39.63
CA SER A 6 -1.10 -12.91 39.49
C SER A 6 -0.56 -11.79 40.38
N ILE A 7 0.48 -12.06 41.16
CA ILE A 7 1.18 -11.05 41.96
C ILE A 7 1.87 -10.06 41.00
N ALA A 8 1.67 -8.77 41.21
CA ALA A 8 2.27 -7.72 40.38
C ALA A 8 3.78 -7.59 40.63
N SER A 9 4.55 -7.36 39.56
CA SER A 9 5.99 -7.08 39.66
C SER A 9 6.26 -5.73 40.36
N PRO A 10 7.41 -5.57 41.05
CA PRO A 10 7.81 -4.28 41.64
C PRO A 10 7.88 -3.14 40.61
N GLU A 11 8.33 -3.43 39.38
CA GLU A 11 8.43 -2.45 38.30
C GLU A 11 7.04 -1.96 37.86
N LEU A 12 6.07 -2.89 37.76
CA LEU A 12 4.67 -2.54 37.45
C LEU A 12 4.06 -1.68 38.56
N ALA A 13 4.32 -1.99 39.83
CA ALA A 13 3.83 -1.19 40.96
C ALA A 13 4.29 0.28 40.84
N ARG A 14 5.57 0.51 40.50
CA ARG A 14 6.10 1.86 40.27
C ARG A 14 5.43 2.59 39.12
N VAL A 15 5.14 1.89 38.02
CA VAL A 15 4.37 2.47 36.89
C VAL A 15 2.98 2.87 37.35
N VAL A 16 2.27 2.02 38.09
CA VAL A 16 0.92 2.31 38.61
C VAL A 16 0.93 3.56 39.48
N TRP A 17 1.86 3.65 40.44
CA TRP A 17 1.99 4.83 41.30
C TRP A 17 2.24 6.10 40.48
N ALA A 18 3.19 6.06 39.54
CA ALA A 18 3.55 7.20 38.71
C ALA A 18 2.38 7.64 37.81
N SER A 19 1.66 6.68 37.22
CA SER A 19 0.49 6.94 36.37
C SER A 19 -0.65 7.62 37.12
N HIS A 20 -0.95 7.20 38.36
CA HIS A 20 -1.95 7.86 39.19
C HIS A 20 -1.53 9.29 39.57
N ILE A 21 -0.27 9.50 39.94
CA ILE A 21 0.26 10.84 40.23
C ILE A 21 0.15 11.74 38.99
N LEU A 22 0.58 11.25 37.82
CA LEU A 22 0.47 11.99 36.56
C LEU A 22 -0.99 12.33 36.25
N SER A 23 -1.92 11.38 36.41
CA SER A 23 -3.36 11.61 36.20
C SER A 23 -3.98 12.59 37.20
N TYR A 24 -3.42 12.76 38.40
CA TYR A 24 -3.89 13.79 39.33
C TYR A 24 -3.38 15.19 38.97
N MET A 25 -2.23 15.27 38.31
CA MET A 25 -1.58 16.52 37.93
C MET A 25 -1.98 17.02 36.54
N ASN A 26 -2.35 16.12 35.64
CA ASN A 26 -2.72 16.46 34.28
C ASN A 26 -4.16 17.04 34.25
N PRO A 27 -4.35 18.28 33.77
CA PRO A 27 -5.68 18.88 33.67
C PRO A 27 -6.60 18.19 32.64
N TYR A 28 -6.05 17.37 31.75
CA TYR A 28 -6.77 16.65 30.69
C TYR A 28 -7.20 15.23 31.09
N THR A 29 -6.97 14.80 32.34
CA THR A 29 -7.39 13.49 32.87
C THR A 29 -8.51 13.65 33.90
N GLU A 30 -9.75 13.42 33.51
CA GLU A 30 -10.84 13.22 34.47
C GLU A 30 -10.66 11.89 35.20
N THR A 31 -10.36 11.95 36.50
CA THR A 31 -10.32 10.76 37.36
C THR A 31 -11.72 10.33 37.75
N ILE A 32 -12.04 9.04 37.54
CA ILE A 32 -13.32 8.38 37.89
C ILE A 32 -13.79 8.70 39.33
N SER A 33 -12.88 8.89 40.28
CA SER A 33 -13.20 9.20 41.68
C SER A 33 -13.98 10.51 41.91
N ASN A 34 -14.02 11.45 40.95
CA ASN A 34 -14.85 12.65 41.08
C ASN A 34 -16.35 12.36 40.89
N LYS A 35 -16.71 11.27 40.19
CA LYS A 35 -18.11 10.96 39.84
C LYS A 35 -18.90 10.35 41.01
N ASP A 36 -18.26 9.52 41.84
CA ASP A 36 -18.95 8.84 42.96
C ASP A 36 -19.21 9.75 44.17
N HIS A 37 -18.48 10.86 44.32
CA HIS A 37 -18.61 11.76 45.48
C HIS A 37 -19.51 12.97 45.25
N LEU A 38 -19.59 13.52 44.03
CA LEU A 38 -20.50 14.62 43.72
C LEU A 38 -21.99 14.19 43.72
N GLN A 39 -22.27 12.90 43.53
CA GLN A 39 -23.62 12.34 43.65
C GLN A 39 -24.16 12.27 45.09
N LYS A 40 -23.32 12.44 46.13
CA LYS A 40 -23.75 12.28 47.53
C LYS A 40 -24.03 13.58 48.30
N THR A 41 -23.71 14.77 47.77
CA THR A 41 -23.79 16.02 48.58
C THR A 41 -24.68 17.14 48.05
N CYS A 42 -25.37 16.99 46.92
CA CYS A 42 -26.33 18.01 46.45
C CYS A 42 -27.67 17.38 46.03
N ALA A 43 -28.46 16.99 47.02
CA ALA A 43 -29.89 16.79 46.84
C ALA A 43 -30.58 18.16 46.89
N GLY A 44 -31.15 18.59 45.77
CA GLY A 44 -32.05 19.75 45.70
C GLY A 44 -31.48 20.96 44.95
N LEU A 45 -31.53 20.92 43.62
CA LEU A 45 -31.80 22.00 42.65
C LEU A 45 -31.35 21.52 41.25
N PRO A 46 -32.13 21.72 40.16
CA PRO A 46 -31.75 21.28 38.83
C PRO A 46 -30.78 22.30 38.21
N LEU A 47 -29.49 22.12 38.46
CA LEU A 47 -28.42 22.89 37.82
C LEU A 47 -27.63 21.96 36.89
N ASP A 48 -27.78 22.22 35.60
CA ASP A 48 -26.91 21.90 34.47
C ASP A 48 -25.95 20.71 34.66
N ALA A 49 -26.49 19.52 34.39
CA ALA A 49 -25.70 18.30 34.19
C ALA A 49 -25.13 18.27 32.77
N ASP A 50 -23.87 17.81 32.70
CA ASP A 50 -23.05 17.47 31.52
C ASP A 50 -22.02 18.54 31.09
N SER A 51 -21.05 18.84 31.97
CA SER A 51 -19.73 19.36 31.59
C SER A 51 -18.66 18.27 31.42
N ASP A 52 -19.03 16.99 31.52
CA ASP A 52 -18.15 15.81 31.63
C ASP A 52 -17.58 15.30 30.29
N GLU A 53 -17.71 16.05 29.19
CA GLU A 53 -17.33 15.54 27.87
C GLU A 53 -16.64 16.56 26.93
N GLU A 54 -16.22 17.75 27.38
CA GLU A 54 -15.45 18.65 26.49
C GLU A 54 -14.01 18.16 26.20
N ALA A 55 -13.48 17.19 26.95
CA ALA A 55 -12.14 16.62 26.72
C ALA A 55 -12.14 15.25 26.00
N ASP A 56 -13.30 14.60 25.90
CA ASP A 56 -13.48 13.28 25.24
C ASP A 56 -14.60 13.36 24.17
N SER A 57 -15.07 14.58 23.88
CA SER A 57 -15.80 14.89 22.66
C SER A 57 -14.83 14.72 21.51
N ASP A 58 -15.31 14.09 20.43
CA ASP A 58 -14.65 14.12 19.13
C ASP A 58 -14.68 15.58 18.57
N GLU A 59 -14.31 16.60 19.34
CA GLU A 59 -14.04 17.98 18.89
C GLU A 59 -12.68 18.03 18.21
N ASP A 60 -12.48 17.19 17.20
CA ASP A 60 -11.51 17.46 16.16
C ASP A 60 -12.32 17.99 14.97
N VAL A 61 -12.20 19.31 14.76
CA VAL A 61 -12.44 19.92 13.45
C VAL A 61 -11.75 19.02 12.43
N ASP A 62 -12.51 18.54 11.45
CA ASP A 62 -11.97 17.98 10.21
C ASP A 62 -11.08 19.06 9.59
N ALA A 63 -9.82 19.16 10.04
CA ALA A 63 -8.79 19.71 9.21
C ALA A 63 -8.68 18.69 8.09
N GLU A 64 -9.33 18.98 6.97
CA GLU A 64 -8.76 18.68 5.66
C GLU A 64 -7.31 19.15 5.72
N ILE A 65 -6.42 18.30 6.25
CA ILE A 65 -5.03 18.40 5.92
C ILE A 65 -5.06 18.16 4.43
N LEU A 66 -4.86 19.25 3.70
CA LEU A 66 -4.27 19.28 2.37
C LEU A 66 -2.98 18.45 2.43
N THR A 67 -3.10 17.12 2.48
CA THR A 67 -2.07 16.27 1.92
C THR A 67 -2.24 16.42 0.42
N GLN A 68 -1.45 17.33 -0.14
CA GLN A 68 -1.08 17.32 -1.54
C GLN A 68 -0.26 16.06 -1.86
N ASP A 69 -0.81 14.88 -1.58
CA ASP A 69 -0.34 13.63 -2.17
C ASP A 69 -1.41 13.23 -3.18
N THR A 70 -1.17 13.68 -4.41
CA THR A 70 -1.91 13.40 -5.63
C THR A 70 -1.65 11.99 -6.16
N ASP A 71 -1.56 10.99 -5.28
CA ASP A 71 -1.25 9.62 -5.69
C ASP A 71 -2.45 8.68 -5.54
N LEU A 72 -2.78 8.02 -6.64
CA LEU A 72 -3.84 7.03 -6.78
C LEU A 72 -3.54 5.79 -5.92
N LEU A 73 -4.52 5.38 -5.12
CA LEU A 73 -4.41 4.20 -4.24
C LEU A 73 -4.19 2.92 -5.08
N THR A 74 -3.20 2.11 -4.67
CA THR A 74 -2.88 0.82 -5.32
C THR A 74 -3.22 -0.38 -4.41
N PRO A 75 -3.35 -1.61 -4.94
CA PRO A 75 -3.57 -2.82 -4.13
C PRO A 75 -2.48 -3.15 -3.10
N HIS A 76 -1.29 -2.54 -3.23
CA HIS A 76 -0.20 -2.61 -2.26
C HIS A 76 -0.27 -1.54 -1.18
N ASP A 77 -1.28 -0.68 -1.21
CA ASP A 77 -1.34 0.43 -0.27
C ASP A 77 -1.65 -0.05 1.15
N THR A 78 -0.70 0.21 2.04
CA THR A 78 -0.83 -0.01 3.48
C THR A 78 -2.03 0.74 4.06
N ASN A 79 -2.48 1.84 3.45
CA ASN A 79 -3.61 2.64 3.90
C ASN A 79 -4.94 1.88 3.80
N VAL A 80 -5.14 1.08 2.75
CA VAL A 80 -6.34 0.25 2.58
C VAL A 80 -6.43 -0.79 3.70
N ARG A 81 -5.31 -1.44 4.02
CA ARG A 81 -5.21 -2.43 5.10
C ARG A 81 -5.42 -1.81 6.48
N LYS A 82 -4.84 -0.63 6.73
CA LYS A 82 -5.08 0.15 7.96
C LYS A 82 -6.57 0.49 8.10
N LYS A 83 -7.22 0.93 7.02
CA LYS A 83 -8.65 1.26 6.99
C LYS A 83 -9.51 0.03 7.30
N PHE A 84 -9.19 -1.12 6.72
CA PHE A 84 -9.84 -2.40 7.00
C PHE A 84 -9.77 -2.75 8.49
N LEU A 85 -8.56 -2.76 9.07
CA LEU A 85 -8.36 -3.08 10.49
C LEU A 85 -9.09 -2.11 11.42
N ASN A 86 -9.04 -0.81 11.10
CA ASN A 86 -9.78 0.20 11.85
C ASN A 86 -11.28 -0.09 11.79
N GLY A 87 -11.85 -0.29 10.59
CA GLY A 87 -13.27 -0.59 10.43
C GLY A 87 -13.72 -1.81 11.24
N VAL A 88 -12.97 -2.91 11.20
CA VAL A 88 -13.26 -4.11 12.01
C VAL A 88 -13.25 -3.78 13.50
N ALA A 89 -12.19 -3.14 14.01
CA ALA A 89 -12.09 -2.76 15.42
C ALA A 89 -13.24 -1.84 15.87
N GLU A 90 -13.64 -0.90 15.02
CA GLU A 90 -14.74 0.02 15.26
C GLU A 90 -16.10 -0.68 15.37
N LEU A 91 -16.40 -1.65 14.50
CA LEU A 91 -17.65 -2.43 14.55
C LEU A 91 -17.76 -3.29 15.81
N LEU A 92 -16.64 -3.83 16.28
CA LEU A 92 -16.56 -4.68 17.48
C LEU A 92 -16.63 -3.88 18.79
N SER A 93 -16.47 -2.55 18.71
CA SER A 93 -16.60 -1.62 19.82
C SER A 93 -18.04 -1.16 20.04
N HIS A 94 -18.96 -2.13 20.15
CA HIS A 94 -20.41 -1.95 20.07
C HIS A 94 -21.09 -1.19 21.23
N SER A 95 -20.40 -1.02 22.36
CA SER A 95 -20.88 -0.28 23.53
C SER A 95 -20.05 0.99 23.80
N LYS A 96 -20.61 1.93 24.57
CA LYS A 96 -19.84 3.06 25.12
C LYS A 96 -18.90 2.59 26.23
N GLY A 97 -17.77 3.28 26.38
CA GLY A 97 -16.80 3.04 27.46
C GLY A 97 -15.52 2.35 26.99
N GLY A 98 -14.66 2.02 27.96
CA GLY A 98 -13.36 1.38 27.74
C GLY A 98 -13.43 -0.14 27.56
N ALA A 99 -14.49 -0.81 28.02
CA ALA A 99 -14.58 -2.27 28.08
C ALA A 99 -14.63 -2.95 26.70
N THR A 100 -15.30 -2.32 25.73
CA THR A 100 -15.45 -2.83 24.37
C THR A 100 -14.40 -2.29 23.40
N VAL A 101 -13.42 -1.53 23.89
CA VAL A 101 -12.32 -1.04 23.05
C VAL A 101 -11.56 -2.24 22.50
N THR A 102 -11.42 -2.25 21.18
CA THR A 102 -10.92 -3.38 20.40
C THR A 102 -9.72 -2.94 19.58
N ALA A 103 -8.72 -3.80 19.49
CA ALA A 103 -7.59 -3.66 18.57
C ALA A 103 -7.52 -4.87 17.64
N ALA A 104 -7.11 -4.62 16.40
CA ALA A 104 -7.00 -5.61 15.34
C ALA A 104 -5.63 -5.53 14.67
N ALA A 105 -5.05 -6.67 14.33
CA ALA A 105 -3.78 -6.78 13.62
C ALA A 105 -3.87 -7.82 12.51
N LEU A 106 -3.13 -7.60 11.42
CA LEU A 106 -3.28 -8.33 10.16
C LEU A 106 -2.13 -9.31 9.93
N ARG A 107 -2.46 -10.52 9.49
CA ARG A 107 -1.53 -11.53 8.97
C ARG A 107 -2.04 -12.06 7.63
N GLU A 108 -1.36 -11.66 6.57
CA GLU A 108 -1.68 -12.06 5.20
C GLU A 108 -0.88 -13.29 4.76
N SER A 109 -1.57 -14.22 4.12
CA SER A 109 -1.01 -15.30 3.30
C SER A 109 -1.66 -15.26 1.90
N GLU A 110 -1.19 -16.09 0.97
CA GLU A 110 -1.64 -16.04 -0.44
C GLU A 110 -3.16 -16.20 -0.58
N ASP A 111 -3.77 -17.13 0.15
CA ASP A 111 -5.20 -17.45 0.05
C ASP A 111 -6.02 -17.12 1.30
N LEU A 112 -5.39 -16.66 2.39
CA LEU A 112 -6.06 -16.45 3.68
C LEU A 112 -5.55 -15.18 4.36
N VAL A 113 -6.49 -14.39 4.84
CA VAL A 113 -6.23 -13.24 5.71
C VAL A 113 -6.64 -13.59 7.13
N GLU A 114 -5.68 -13.60 8.04
CA GLU A 114 -5.94 -13.77 9.47
C GLU A 114 -5.92 -12.42 10.17
N VAL A 115 -6.92 -12.18 11.02
CA VAL A 115 -7.04 -10.94 11.78
C VAL A 115 -7.09 -11.29 13.26
N ASP A 116 -6.00 -11.01 13.97
CA ASP A 116 -5.94 -11.21 15.41
C ASP A 116 -6.68 -10.05 16.10
N LEU A 117 -7.60 -10.37 16.99
CA LEU A 117 -8.47 -9.42 17.66
C LEU A 117 -8.27 -9.47 19.16
N SER A 118 -8.16 -8.31 19.80
CA SER A 118 -8.13 -8.21 21.26
C SER A 118 -9.15 -7.17 21.74
N ARG A 119 -9.74 -7.40 22.90
CA ARG A 119 -10.74 -6.50 23.50
C ARG A 119 -10.53 -6.42 24.99
N ASN A 120 -10.64 -5.22 25.56
CA ASN A 120 -10.35 -4.99 26.98
C ASN A 120 -11.13 -5.92 27.93
N ALA A 121 -12.41 -6.18 27.65
CA ALA A 121 -13.25 -7.09 28.42
C ALA A 121 -13.39 -8.50 27.80
N GLY A 122 -12.66 -8.82 26.72
CA GLY A 122 -12.74 -10.12 26.03
C GLY A 122 -13.99 -10.29 25.19
N PHE A 123 -14.06 -11.38 24.43
CA PHE A 123 -15.17 -11.69 23.52
C PHE A 123 -16.18 -12.65 24.19
N ARG A 124 -17.47 -12.40 23.96
CA ARG A 124 -18.60 -13.24 24.40
C ARG A 124 -19.12 -14.05 23.22
N THR A 125 -20.00 -15.00 23.49
CA THR A 125 -20.65 -15.85 22.48
C THR A 125 -21.35 -15.03 21.39
N ASP A 126 -22.05 -13.96 21.74
CA ASP A 126 -22.71 -13.07 20.78
C ASP A 126 -21.71 -12.39 19.82
N ASP A 127 -20.48 -12.14 20.29
CA ASP A 127 -19.42 -11.55 19.47
C ASP A 127 -18.81 -12.58 18.51
N GLU A 128 -18.64 -13.82 18.96
CA GLU A 128 -18.18 -14.92 18.10
C GLU A 128 -19.19 -15.20 16.97
N GLU A 129 -20.49 -15.20 17.30
CA GLU A 129 -21.55 -15.34 16.31
C GLU A 129 -21.56 -14.17 15.31
N TYR A 130 -21.33 -12.95 15.80
CA TYR A 130 -21.19 -11.77 14.96
C TYR A 130 -19.96 -11.86 14.03
N LEU A 131 -18.79 -12.27 14.53
CA LEU A 131 -17.56 -12.45 13.75
C LEU A 131 -17.72 -13.54 12.67
N SER A 132 -18.39 -14.64 12.99
CA SER A 132 -18.73 -15.67 12.01
C SER A 132 -19.64 -15.13 10.91
N SER A 133 -20.63 -14.32 11.29
CA SER A 133 -21.55 -13.68 10.34
C SER A 133 -20.84 -12.63 9.48
N LEU A 134 -19.90 -11.86 10.06
CA LEU A 134 -19.07 -10.89 9.35
C LEU A 134 -18.16 -11.57 8.33
N THR A 135 -17.60 -12.73 8.67
CA THR A 135 -16.80 -13.54 7.73
C THR A 135 -17.62 -13.92 6.50
N GLY A 136 -18.84 -14.43 6.72
CA GLY A 136 -19.77 -14.74 5.62
C GLY A 136 -20.18 -13.51 4.81
N PHE A 137 -20.39 -12.37 5.46
CA PHE A 137 -20.72 -11.10 4.81
C PHE A 137 -19.61 -10.61 3.88
N LEU A 138 -18.36 -10.66 4.33
CA LEU A 138 -17.19 -10.26 3.54
C LEU A 138 -16.95 -11.19 2.35
N ALA A 139 -17.18 -12.49 2.51
CA ALA A 139 -17.15 -13.44 1.40
C ALA A 139 -18.26 -13.18 0.37
N ALA A 140 -19.49 -12.88 0.84
CA ALA A 140 -20.67 -12.69 -0.01
C ALA A 140 -20.66 -11.39 -0.82
N GLY A 141 -19.98 -10.33 -0.35
CA GLY A 141 -19.98 -8.99 -0.96
C GLY A 141 -19.43 -8.89 -2.39
N SER A 142 -18.83 -9.95 -2.92
CA SER A 142 -18.33 -10.06 -4.30
C SER A 142 -19.17 -10.97 -5.21
N SER A 143 -20.13 -11.73 -4.66
CA SER A 143 -20.87 -12.77 -5.39
C SER A 143 -22.16 -12.31 -6.05
N VAL A 144 -22.43 -10.99 -6.07
CA VAL A 144 -23.67 -10.42 -6.62
C VAL A 144 -23.78 -10.63 -8.14
N ASP A 145 -22.72 -11.06 -8.82
CA ASP A 145 -22.69 -11.35 -10.26
C ASP A 145 -23.07 -12.79 -10.65
N ALA A 146 -23.25 -13.70 -9.69
CA ALA A 146 -23.71 -15.06 -9.98
C ALA A 146 -25.25 -15.12 -10.06
N GLU A 147 -25.80 -15.15 -11.28
CA GLU A 147 -27.25 -15.11 -11.57
C GLU A 147 -28.09 -16.15 -10.80
N ALA A 148 -27.51 -17.30 -10.42
CA ALA A 148 -28.25 -18.41 -9.82
C ALA A 148 -28.61 -18.26 -8.32
N ARG A 149 -28.03 -17.29 -7.58
CA ARG A 149 -28.29 -17.08 -6.13
C ARG A 149 -28.30 -15.62 -5.67
N ARG A 150 -28.55 -14.70 -6.61
CA ARG A 150 -28.48 -13.25 -6.38
C ARG A 150 -29.43 -12.79 -5.28
N ASP A 151 -30.67 -13.25 -5.27
CA ASP A 151 -31.70 -12.81 -4.31
C ASP A 151 -31.43 -13.27 -2.87
N GLU A 152 -31.04 -14.54 -2.67
CA GLU A 152 -30.66 -15.08 -1.36
C GLU A 152 -29.45 -14.33 -0.77
N THR A 153 -28.48 -14.01 -1.63
CA THR A 153 -27.27 -13.26 -1.25
C THR A 153 -27.61 -11.84 -0.84
N ILE A 154 -28.42 -11.12 -1.64
CA ILE A 154 -28.89 -9.77 -1.31
C ILE A 154 -29.67 -9.77 0.02
N GLN A 155 -30.55 -10.76 0.22
CA GLN A 155 -31.31 -10.91 1.46
C GLN A 155 -30.39 -11.14 2.67
N PHE A 156 -29.36 -11.99 2.54
CA PHE A 156 -28.36 -12.21 3.57
C PHE A 156 -27.59 -10.92 3.90
N LEU A 157 -27.10 -10.20 2.88
CA LEU A 157 -26.37 -8.92 3.07
C LEU A 157 -27.22 -7.89 3.81
N HIS A 158 -28.49 -7.71 3.42
CA HIS A 158 -29.42 -6.80 4.09
C HIS A 158 -29.75 -7.24 5.52
N SER A 159 -29.91 -8.55 5.75
CA SER A 159 -30.12 -9.12 7.09
C SER A 159 -28.92 -8.86 8.00
N PHE A 160 -27.70 -8.99 7.47
CA PHE A 160 -26.48 -8.74 8.23
C PHE A 160 -26.29 -7.27 8.60
N ILE A 161 -26.67 -6.32 7.73
CA ILE A 161 -26.70 -4.90 8.09
C ILE A 161 -27.61 -4.67 9.30
N ALA A 162 -28.81 -5.26 9.26
CA ALA A 162 -29.77 -5.15 10.35
C ALA A 162 -29.22 -5.76 11.64
N LYS A 163 -28.58 -6.94 11.56
CA LYS A 163 -27.87 -7.57 12.70
C LYS A 163 -26.75 -6.68 13.24
N THR A 164 -26.00 -6.00 12.38
CA THR A 164 -24.91 -5.10 12.77
C THR A 164 -25.40 -3.84 13.49
N ILE A 165 -26.52 -3.27 13.05
CA ILE A 165 -27.18 -2.15 13.72
C ILE A 165 -27.66 -2.58 15.12
N ASP A 166 -28.27 -3.75 15.23
CA ASP A 166 -28.74 -4.28 16.51
C ASP A 166 -27.57 -4.59 17.46
N TYR A 167 -26.49 -5.17 16.93
CA TYR A 167 -25.26 -5.43 17.68
C TYR A 167 -24.67 -4.13 18.26
N ASN A 168 -24.74 -3.01 17.53
CA ASN A 168 -24.27 -1.69 17.96
C ASN A 168 -25.32 -0.84 18.70
N ALA A 169 -26.48 -1.41 19.09
CA ALA A 169 -27.61 -0.66 19.64
C ALA A 169 -27.24 0.24 20.84
N SER A 170 -26.42 -0.25 21.78
CA SER A 170 -26.01 0.53 22.96
C SER A 170 -25.24 1.80 22.60
N ARG A 171 -24.29 1.70 21.66
CA ARG A 171 -23.53 2.85 21.19
C ARG A 171 -24.41 3.81 20.37
N LEU A 172 -25.32 3.27 19.56
CA LEU A 172 -26.29 4.07 18.82
C LEU A 172 -27.21 4.85 19.77
N ASP A 173 -27.75 4.22 20.81
CA ASP A 173 -28.61 4.89 21.80
C ASP A 173 -27.90 6.05 22.49
N SER A 174 -26.62 5.89 22.83
CA SER A 174 -25.81 6.99 23.37
C SER A 174 -25.68 8.15 22.37
N CYS A 175 -25.53 7.84 21.08
CA CYS A 175 -25.40 8.86 20.04
C CYS A 175 -26.73 9.57 19.78
N ILE A 176 -27.84 8.83 19.76
CA ILE A 176 -29.19 9.37 19.67
C ILE A 176 -29.44 10.29 20.87
N GLN A 177 -29.04 9.91 22.09
CA GLN A 177 -29.24 10.70 23.30
C GLN A 177 -28.51 12.04 23.23
N LYS A 178 -27.23 12.05 22.85
CA LYS A 178 -26.45 13.29 22.68
C LYS A 178 -27.06 14.20 21.61
N THR A 179 -27.46 13.63 20.48
CA THR A 179 -28.12 14.38 19.41
C THR A 179 -29.47 14.94 19.87
N GLN A 180 -30.25 14.14 20.61
CA GLN A 180 -31.56 14.55 21.12
C GLN A 180 -31.45 15.69 22.15
N CYS A 181 -30.40 15.72 22.98
CA CYS A 181 -30.12 16.83 23.90
C CYS A 181 -29.89 18.16 23.15
N LEU A 182 -29.21 18.12 22.00
CA LEU A 182 -29.00 19.29 21.15
C LEU A 182 -30.30 19.72 20.45
N VAL A 183 -31.04 18.76 19.89
CA VAL A 183 -32.23 19.01 19.08
C VAL A 183 -33.46 19.43 19.91
N LYS A 184 -33.60 18.94 21.15
CA LYS A 184 -34.71 19.34 22.04
C LYS A 184 -34.67 20.81 22.46
N ARG A 185 -33.50 21.46 22.37
CA ARG A 185 -33.33 22.90 22.66
C ARG A 185 -33.90 23.81 21.56
N VAL A 186 -34.29 23.25 20.41
CA VAL A 186 -34.89 24.01 19.29
C VAL A 186 -36.38 24.20 19.55
N LEU A 187 -36.81 25.46 19.72
CA LEU A 187 -38.18 25.87 20.06
C LEU A 187 -39.10 26.08 18.84
N ILE A 188 -38.61 25.89 17.62
CA ILE A 188 -39.38 26.16 16.40
C ILE A 188 -40.42 25.05 16.17
N PRO A 189 -41.72 25.38 15.95
CA PRO A 189 -42.71 24.44 15.45
C PRO A 189 -42.34 24.04 14.02
N LEU A 190 -41.81 22.84 13.86
CA LEU A 190 -41.48 22.32 12.55
C LEU A 190 -42.73 21.67 11.92
N PRO A 191 -42.91 21.74 10.59
CA PRO A 191 -43.91 20.95 9.90
C PRO A 191 -43.57 19.45 10.02
N VAL A 192 -44.57 18.64 10.40
CA VAL A 192 -44.48 17.18 10.36
C VAL A 192 -44.17 16.80 8.92
N PRO A 193 -43.12 16.00 8.64
CA PRO A 193 -42.84 15.55 7.28
C PRO A 193 -44.10 14.88 6.72
N GLU A 194 -44.49 15.22 5.48
CA GLU A 194 -45.40 14.36 4.73
C GLU A 194 -44.88 12.94 4.88
N ARG A 195 -45.75 12.02 5.35
CA ARG A 195 -45.36 10.62 5.58
C ARG A 195 -44.56 10.18 4.36
N LEU A 196 -43.30 9.78 4.56
CA LEU A 196 -42.59 8.95 3.59
C LEU A 196 -43.59 7.90 3.15
N ALA A 197 -44.02 7.98 1.89
CA ALA A 197 -45.10 7.18 1.36
C ALA A 197 -44.88 5.73 1.82
N SER A 198 -45.88 5.16 2.48
CA SER A 198 -45.88 3.78 2.93
C SER A 198 -45.84 2.88 1.70
N GLY A 199 -44.65 2.68 1.16
CA GLY A 199 -44.28 1.72 0.12
C GLY A 199 -43.08 0.89 0.60
N PRO A 200 -42.91 -0.35 0.12
CA PRO A 200 -42.02 -1.35 0.73
C PRO A 200 -40.53 -1.16 0.42
N GLU A 201 -40.15 -0.18 -0.40
CA GLU A 201 -38.78 -0.04 -0.86
C GLU A 201 -37.94 0.79 0.11
N ARG A 202 -37.43 0.14 1.16
CA ARG A 202 -36.34 0.71 1.97
C ARG A 202 -35.12 0.92 1.07
N PRO A 203 -34.42 2.07 1.17
CA PRO A 203 -33.28 2.36 0.31
C PRO A 203 -32.18 1.31 0.52
N CYS A 204 -31.53 0.91 -0.56
CA CYS A 204 -30.42 -0.03 -0.47
C CYS A 204 -29.25 0.62 0.28
N LEU A 205 -28.90 0.06 1.44
CA LEU A 205 -27.78 0.55 2.24
C LEU A 205 -26.43 0.03 1.75
N LEU A 206 -26.33 -0.82 0.74
CA LEU A 206 -25.05 -1.25 0.14
C LEU A 206 -24.92 -0.86 -1.33
N GLY A 207 -25.97 -0.33 -1.96
CA GLY A 207 -26.01 -0.12 -3.41
C GLY A 207 -26.14 -1.40 -4.23
N CYS A 208 -26.48 -2.55 -3.62
CA CYS A 208 -26.60 -3.85 -4.28
C CYS A 208 -27.98 -4.16 -4.88
N CYS A 209 -28.96 -3.26 -4.77
CA CYS A 209 -30.27 -3.40 -5.44
C CYS A 209 -30.80 -2.06 -5.96
N ALA A 210 -31.74 -2.12 -6.90
CA ALA A 210 -32.29 -0.98 -7.64
C ALA A 210 -33.16 0.00 -6.80
N ALA A 211 -33.23 -0.18 -5.47
CA ALA A 211 -34.02 0.67 -4.60
C ALA A 211 -33.50 2.11 -4.61
N ALA A 212 -34.39 3.07 -4.88
CA ALA A 212 -34.06 4.48 -4.98
C ALA A 212 -33.39 5.00 -3.68
N GLY A 213 -32.37 5.84 -3.84
CA GLY A 213 -31.72 6.51 -2.72
C GLY A 213 -32.61 7.59 -2.11
N ILE A 214 -32.51 7.79 -0.79
CA ILE A 214 -33.14 8.95 -0.13
C ILE A 214 -32.31 10.20 -0.46
N SER A 215 -32.97 11.26 -0.91
CA SER A 215 -32.33 12.57 -1.14
C SER A 215 -31.81 13.17 0.18
N THR A 216 -30.67 13.86 0.13
CA THR A 216 -30.05 14.46 1.33
C THR A 216 -31.02 15.36 2.11
N PRO A 217 -31.80 16.26 1.49
CA PRO A 217 -32.75 17.10 2.23
C PRO A 217 -33.84 16.31 2.96
N ALA A 218 -34.43 15.30 2.31
CA ALA A 218 -35.46 14.46 2.91
C ALA A 218 -34.90 13.60 4.06
N ALA A 219 -33.67 13.11 3.91
CA ALA A 219 -32.96 12.36 4.94
C ALA A 219 -32.68 13.21 6.18
N VAL A 220 -32.18 14.44 6.01
CA VAL A 220 -31.87 15.39 7.09
C VAL A 220 -33.13 15.71 7.90
N GLN A 221 -34.22 16.10 7.21
CA GLN A 221 -35.47 16.47 7.88
C GLN A 221 -36.09 15.29 8.64
N SER A 222 -36.15 14.12 8.00
CA SER A 222 -36.73 12.91 8.61
C SER A 222 -35.91 12.43 9.81
N LEU A 223 -34.57 12.45 9.69
CA LEU A 223 -33.67 12.05 10.78
C LEU A 223 -33.83 12.96 12.00
N PHE A 224 -33.86 14.27 11.77
CA PHE A 224 -34.02 15.28 12.82
C PHE A 224 -35.29 15.01 13.64
N TRP A 225 -36.42 14.79 12.96
CA TRP A 225 -37.70 14.49 13.59
C TRP A 225 -37.72 13.16 14.34
N LYS A 226 -37.17 12.12 13.72
CA LYS A 226 -37.12 10.78 14.31
C LYS A 226 -36.31 10.79 15.61
N ILE A 227 -35.14 11.41 15.61
CA ILE A 227 -34.30 11.55 16.82
C ILE A 227 -35.01 12.38 17.89
N ARG A 228 -35.64 13.50 17.51
CA ARG A 228 -36.39 14.35 18.45
C ARG A 228 -37.50 13.58 19.16
N SER A 229 -38.25 12.77 18.41
CA SER A 229 -39.42 12.01 18.88
C SER A 229 -39.09 10.63 19.48
N PHE A 230 -37.84 10.18 19.44
CA PHE A 230 -37.45 8.88 19.97
C PHE A 230 -37.59 8.80 21.49
N ASN A 231 -38.28 7.76 21.97
CA ASN A 231 -38.47 7.51 23.39
C ASN A 231 -37.34 6.65 23.96
N MET A 232 -36.40 7.28 24.66
CA MET A 232 -35.28 6.58 25.31
C MET A 232 -35.71 5.58 26.39
N LEU A 233 -36.89 5.74 26.99
CA LEU A 233 -37.40 4.84 28.02
C LEU A 233 -37.83 3.47 27.44
N GLU A 234 -38.13 3.42 26.14
CA GLU A 234 -38.58 2.21 25.43
C GLU A 234 -37.49 1.65 24.50
N ARG A 235 -36.21 1.97 24.76
CA ARG A 235 -35.09 1.60 23.89
C ARG A 235 -34.97 0.09 23.63
N ASP A 236 -35.39 -0.76 24.56
CA ASP A 236 -35.30 -2.22 24.41
C ASP A 236 -36.49 -2.83 23.64
N SER A 237 -37.47 -2.00 23.23
CA SER A 237 -38.65 -2.46 22.48
C SER A 237 -38.32 -2.85 21.03
N SER A 238 -39.16 -3.73 20.45
CA SER A 238 -39.08 -4.07 19.01
C SER A 238 -39.28 -2.85 18.12
N ARG A 239 -40.07 -1.87 18.58
CA ARG A 239 -40.27 -0.58 17.90
C ARG A 239 -38.98 0.22 17.86
N ALA A 240 -38.31 0.37 19.00
CA ALA A 240 -37.03 1.06 19.09
C ALA A 240 -35.94 0.41 18.21
N ARG A 241 -35.91 -0.92 18.12
CA ARG A 241 -35.03 -1.63 17.17
C ARG A 241 -35.28 -1.22 15.73
N THR A 242 -36.54 -1.12 15.31
CA THR A 242 -36.92 -0.68 13.97
C THR A 242 -36.55 0.79 13.76
N ASP A 243 -36.82 1.65 14.74
CA ASP A 243 -36.50 3.07 14.70
C ASP A 243 -34.99 3.33 14.59
N ARG A 244 -34.14 2.55 15.29
CA ARG A 244 -32.67 2.64 15.13
C ARG A 244 -32.25 2.35 13.70
N ARG A 245 -32.76 1.27 13.11
CA ARG A 245 -32.42 0.88 11.73
C ARG A 245 -32.81 1.97 10.73
N GLU A 246 -33.96 2.60 10.92
CA GLU A 246 -34.40 3.73 10.12
C GLU A 246 -33.51 4.96 10.33
N MET A 247 -33.19 5.32 11.57
CA MET A 247 -32.28 6.44 11.86
C MET A 247 -30.89 6.25 11.25
N VAL A 248 -30.33 5.04 11.32
CA VAL A 248 -29.03 4.74 10.71
C VAL A 248 -29.11 4.88 9.17
N ALA A 249 -30.20 4.43 8.56
CA ALA A 249 -30.43 4.59 7.12
C ALA A 249 -30.53 6.07 6.72
N LEU A 250 -31.29 6.86 7.47
CA LEU A 250 -31.44 8.29 7.26
C LEU A 250 -30.13 9.04 7.51
N ALA A 251 -29.38 8.68 8.55
CA ALA A 251 -28.05 9.23 8.82
C ALA A 251 -27.07 8.94 7.69
N SER A 252 -27.04 7.70 7.18
CA SER A 252 -26.24 7.32 6.01
C SER A 252 -26.64 8.11 4.75
N GLY A 253 -27.92 8.43 4.58
CA GLY A 253 -28.40 9.31 3.52
C GLY A 253 -27.94 10.76 3.68
N ALA A 254 -28.07 11.31 4.89
CA ALA A 254 -27.74 12.69 5.19
C ALA A 254 -26.24 12.99 5.00
N ILE A 255 -25.35 12.06 5.39
CA ILE A 255 -23.90 12.30 5.31
C ILE A 255 -23.31 12.12 3.90
N ARG A 256 -24.10 11.72 2.88
CA ARG A 256 -23.62 11.63 1.49
C ARG A 256 -23.22 12.97 0.89
N SER A 257 -23.78 14.07 1.40
CA SER A 257 -23.40 15.42 1.03
C SER A 257 -23.34 16.27 2.31
N PRO A 258 -22.17 16.28 2.99
CA PRO A 258 -21.98 16.97 4.25
C PRO A 258 -22.35 18.46 4.19
N ASP A 259 -22.02 19.15 3.10
CA ASP A 259 -22.31 20.56 2.92
C ASP A 259 -23.81 20.82 2.73
N SER A 260 -24.49 19.99 1.93
CA SER A 260 -25.94 20.05 1.78
C SER A 260 -26.64 19.79 3.11
N ALA A 261 -26.18 18.80 3.88
CA ALA A 261 -26.69 18.52 5.22
C ALA A 261 -26.45 19.68 6.19
N ARG A 262 -25.27 20.31 6.14
CA ARG A 262 -24.94 21.48 6.98
C ARG A 262 -25.84 22.67 6.69
N ILE A 263 -26.10 22.96 5.42
CA ILE A 263 -27.02 24.04 5.00
C ILE A 263 -28.44 23.79 5.52
N GLN A 264 -28.95 22.55 5.37
CA GLN A 264 -30.28 22.16 5.83
C GLN A 264 -30.40 22.13 7.35
N LEU A 265 -29.35 21.71 8.06
CA LEU A 265 -29.30 21.79 9.53
C LEU A 265 -29.29 23.23 10.03
N GLY A 266 -28.59 24.13 9.32
CA GLY A 266 -28.58 25.55 9.63
C GLY A 266 -29.96 26.20 9.52
N SER A 267 -30.83 25.73 8.63
CA SER A 267 -32.22 26.20 8.53
C SER A 267 -33.15 25.55 9.57
N LEU A 268 -32.99 24.26 9.86
CA LEU A 268 -33.83 23.51 10.79
C LEU A 268 -33.52 23.79 12.28
N ALA A 269 -32.26 24.09 12.59
CA ALA A 269 -31.76 24.30 13.95
C ALA A 269 -30.71 25.43 14.00
N PRO A 270 -31.09 26.67 13.68
CA PRO A 270 -30.14 27.80 13.60
C PRO A 270 -29.43 28.12 14.93
N SER A 271 -29.99 27.67 16.06
CA SER A 271 -29.40 27.86 17.40
C SER A 271 -28.43 26.77 17.83
N VAL A 272 -28.20 25.75 16.99
CA VAL A 272 -27.33 24.60 17.29
C VAL A 272 -26.19 24.55 16.29
N ASP A 273 -24.97 24.29 16.77
CA ASP A 273 -23.82 24.07 15.90
C ASP A 273 -24.07 22.83 15.00
N SER A 274 -24.25 23.10 13.71
CA SER A 274 -24.50 22.09 12.69
C SER A 274 -23.33 21.11 12.54
N SER A 275 -22.11 21.52 12.88
CA SER A 275 -20.93 20.67 12.85
C SER A 275 -20.97 19.61 13.95
N LYS A 276 -21.40 19.99 15.17
CA LYS A 276 -21.62 19.04 16.28
C LYS A 276 -22.74 18.04 15.99
N LEU A 277 -23.83 18.48 15.34
CA LEU A 277 -24.90 17.57 14.90
C LEU A 277 -24.41 16.58 13.84
N LEU A 278 -23.70 17.08 12.83
CA LEU A 278 -23.18 16.26 11.74
C LEU A 278 -22.16 15.22 12.24
N LEU A 279 -21.35 15.57 13.24
CA LEU A 279 -20.45 14.64 13.93
C LEU A 279 -21.21 13.45 14.53
N TRP A 280 -22.27 13.70 15.30
CA TRP A 280 -23.09 12.62 15.86
C TRP A 280 -23.82 11.83 14.76
N TRP A 281 -24.23 12.47 13.67
CA TRP A 281 -24.86 11.77 12.54
C TRP A 281 -23.86 10.87 11.80
N LYS A 282 -22.60 11.28 11.65
CA LYS A 282 -21.52 10.40 11.18
C LYS A 282 -21.37 9.18 12.09
N GLN A 283 -21.42 9.36 13.41
CA GLN A 283 -21.37 8.24 14.37
C GLN A 283 -22.60 7.33 14.31
N LEU A 284 -23.80 7.87 14.03
CA LEU A 284 -25.01 7.06 13.80
C LEU A 284 -24.90 6.23 12.51
N ALA A 285 -24.39 6.82 11.43
CA ALA A 285 -24.24 6.13 10.15
C ALA A 285 -23.08 5.10 10.13
N ARG A 286 -22.16 5.20 11.10
CA ARG A 286 -20.90 4.45 11.18
C ARG A 286 -21.01 2.94 10.94
N PRO A 287 -21.97 2.20 11.52
CA PRO A 287 -22.05 0.75 11.28
C PRO A 287 -22.23 0.41 9.79
N VAL A 288 -23.02 1.20 9.06
CA VAL A 288 -23.30 0.97 7.64
C VAL A 288 -22.17 1.47 6.75
N THR A 289 -21.60 2.64 7.04
CA THR A 289 -20.47 3.16 6.25
C THR A 289 -19.23 2.29 6.36
N ILE A 290 -18.95 1.73 7.55
CA ILE A 290 -17.87 0.76 7.70
C ILE A 290 -18.15 -0.50 6.87
N LEU A 291 -19.35 -1.09 6.97
CA LEU A 291 -19.67 -2.29 6.18
C LEU A 291 -19.54 -2.06 4.68
N ARG A 292 -20.01 -0.92 4.15
CA ARG A 292 -19.77 -0.53 2.75
C ARG A 292 -18.27 -0.48 2.41
N THR A 293 -17.49 0.14 3.28
CA THR A 293 -16.04 0.26 3.10
C THR A 293 -15.38 -1.11 3.10
N LEU A 294 -15.74 -2.01 4.03
CA LEU A 294 -15.19 -3.36 4.08
C LEU A 294 -15.55 -4.17 2.83
N VAL A 295 -16.80 -4.12 2.36
CA VAL A 295 -17.21 -4.80 1.11
C VAL A 295 -16.41 -4.26 -0.07
N THR A 296 -16.27 -2.94 -0.16
CA THR A 296 -15.43 -2.30 -1.20
C THR A 296 -14.01 -2.86 -1.13
N ILE A 297 -13.39 -2.90 0.05
CA ILE A 297 -12.02 -3.44 0.21
C ILE A 297 -11.94 -4.91 -0.23
N THR A 298 -12.93 -5.74 0.06
CA THR A 298 -12.96 -7.15 -0.39
C THR A 298 -13.14 -7.32 -1.90
N GLN A 299 -13.73 -6.33 -2.57
CA GLN A 299 -13.79 -6.29 -4.03
C GLN A 299 -12.39 -5.96 -4.61
N LEU A 300 -11.64 -5.06 -3.96
CA LEU A 300 -10.30 -4.67 -4.38
C LEU A 300 -9.22 -5.72 -4.09
N LEU A 301 -9.37 -6.42 -2.97
CA LEU A 301 -8.43 -7.40 -2.47
C LEU A 301 -9.13 -8.77 -2.32
N PRO A 302 -9.14 -9.61 -3.37
CA PRO A 302 -9.74 -10.94 -3.37
C PRO A 302 -9.32 -11.86 -2.22
N ASN A 303 -8.07 -11.77 -1.73
CA ASN A 303 -7.63 -12.53 -0.56
C ASN A 303 -8.36 -12.13 0.74
N PHE A 304 -8.95 -10.93 0.81
CA PHE A 304 -9.81 -10.50 1.91
C PHE A 304 -11.24 -11.09 1.81
N ARG A 305 -11.55 -11.89 0.79
CA ARG A 305 -12.80 -12.66 0.75
C ARG A 305 -12.72 -13.89 1.67
N THR A 306 -11.52 -14.39 1.91
CA THR A 306 -11.20 -15.50 2.82
C THR A 306 -10.52 -14.96 4.07
N ILE A 307 -11.32 -14.49 5.02
CA ILE A 307 -10.83 -13.96 6.30
C ILE A 307 -11.10 -14.94 7.44
N ARG A 308 -10.15 -15.05 8.36
CA ARG A 308 -10.33 -15.69 9.67
C ARG A 308 -10.06 -14.71 10.81
N PHE A 309 -11.09 -14.37 11.56
CA PHE A 309 -10.96 -13.61 12.80
C PHE A 309 -10.51 -14.51 13.95
N ILE A 310 -9.50 -14.08 14.69
CA ILE A 310 -8.89 -14.83 15.80
C ILE A 310 -9.02 -14.00 17.09
N PRO A 311 -10.11 -14.15 17.85
CA PRO A 311 -10.28 -13.46 19.11
C PRO A 311 -9.32 -14.00 20.17
N LEU A 312 -8.51 -13.11 20.75
CA LEU A 312 -7.59 -13.42 21.84
C LEU A 312 -8.34 -13.53 23.17
N LYS A 313 -7.88 -14.45 24.01
CA LYS A 313 -8.33 -14.57 25.40
C LYS A 313 -7.77 -13.43 26.23
N VAL A 314 -8.60 -12.86 27.09
CA VAL A 314 -8.17 -11.78 28.00
C VAL A 314 -7.18 -12.35 29.00
N PRO A 315 -6.02 -11.69 29.18
CA PRO A 315 -5.09 -12.05 30.24
C PRO A 315 -5.74 -11.90 31.64
N PRO A 316 -5.29 -12.68 32.64
CA PRO A 316 -5.82 -12.55 34.00
C PRO A 316 -5.59 -11.14 34.55
N LEU A 317 -6.56 -10.65 35.32
CA LEU A 317 -6.48 -9.35 35.98
C LEU A 317 -5.34 -9.33 37.01
N ILE A 318 -4.69 -8.17 37.12
CA ILE A 318 -3.57 -7.96 38.02
C ILE A 318 -4.02 -7.02 39.14
N LYS A 319 -3.62 -7.34 40.38
CA LYS A 319 -3.78 -6.47 41.54
C LYS A 319 -2.44 -6.27 42.22
N LEU A 320 -2.22 -5.07 42.74
CA LEU A 320 -1.11 -4.82 43.64
C LEU A 320 -1.39 -5.47 44.99
N GLY A 321 -0.38 -6.10 45.59
CA GLY A 321 -0.45 -6.55 46.97
C GLY A 321 -0.54 -5.36 47.92
N SER A 322 -1.18 -5.52 49.08
CA SER A 322 -1.30 -4.44 50.09
C SER A 322 0.05 -3.82 50.47
N HIS A 323 1.10 -4.63 50.55
CA HIS A 323 2.48 -4.20 50.81
C HIS A 323 3.11 -3.36 49.68
N GLN A 324 2.55 -3.39 48.46
CA GLN A 324 2.98 -2.62 47.30
C GLN A 324 2.18 -1.33 47.11
N ILE A 325 1.31 -0.96 48.06
CA ILE A 325 0.46 0.24 47.96
C ILE A 325 0.90 1.25 49.03
N PRO A 326 1.92 2.08 48.73
CA PRO A 326 2.38 3.12 49.64
C PRO A 326 1.37 4.27 49.73
N SER A 327 1.56 5.18 50.70
CA SER A 327 0.98 6.52 50.62
C SER A 327 1.54 7.29 49.42
N ILE A 328 0.84 8.31 48.95
CA ILE A 328 1.32 9.14 47.84
C ILE A 328 2.66 9.83 48.14
N ALA A 329 2.96 10.16 49.41
CA ALA A 329 4.21 10.78 49.81
C ALA A 329 5.39 9.79 49.73
N GLU A 330 5.18 8.57 50.24
CA GLU A 330 6.13 7.46 50.09
C GLU A 330 6.32 7.10 48.61
N ALA A 331 5.24 7.07 47.82
CA ALA A 331 5.31 6.85 46.37
C ALA A 331 6.15 7.94 45.69
N TRP A 332 5.94 9.21 46.02
CA TRP A 332 6.69 10.35 45.48
C TRP A 332 8.20 10.20 45.75
N GLN A 333 8.55 9.84 46.98
CA GLN A 333 9.93 9.58 47.39
C GLN A 333 10.53 8.36 46.69
N ASN A 334 9.82 7.23 46.66
CA ASN A 334 10.27 6.00 46.00
C ASN A 334 10.40 6.14 44.48
N LEU A 335 9.63 7.05 43.88
CA LEU A 335 9.76 7.45 42.49
C LEU A 335 10.86 8.50 42.28
N GLY A 336 11.57 8.97 43.31
CA GLY A 336 12.65 9.95 43.18
C GLY A 336 12.21 11.23 42.46
N LEU A 337 11.00 11.71 42.77
CA LEU A 337 10.48 12.98 42.25
C LEU A 337 10.99 14.15 43.10
N PRO A 338 11.28 15.32 42.50
CA PRO A 338 11.84 16.46 43.22
C PRO A 338 10.86 16.98 44.29
N CYS A 339 11.37 17.30 45.48
CA CYS A 339 10.62 17.95 46.55
C CYS A 339 10.76 19.48 46.43
N SER A 340 9.65 20.22 46.47
CA SER A 340 9.70 21.69 46.52
C SER A 340 9.89 22.15 47.98
N LEU A 341 10.60 23.27 48.18
CA LEU A 341 10.97 23.81 49.49
C LEU A 341 9.78 24.08 50.45
N ASN A 342 8.54 24.21 49.93
CA ASN A 342 7.35 24.56 50.74
C ASN A 342 6.17 23.57 50.62
N ALA A 343 6.28 22.49 49.83
CA ALA A 343 5.28 21.43 49.80
C ALA A 343 5.88 20.14 49.20
N PHE A 344 5.71 19.02 49.90
CA PHE A 344 6.17 17.70 49.43
C PHE A 344 5.45 17.25 48.15
N ILE A 345 4.23 17.75 47.90
CA ILE A 345 3.34 17.37 46.80
C ILE A 345 2.60 18.62 46.28
N PRO A 346 2.51 18.86 44.96
CA PRO A 346 1.75 19.97 44.38
C PRO A 346 0.28 20.01 44.82
N ALA A 347 -0.33 21.20 44.88
CA ALA A 347 -1.72 21.42 45.31
C ALA A 347 -2.78 20.62 44.49
N SER A 348 -2.49 20.31 43.23
CA SER A 348 -3.35 19.49 42.37
C SER A 348 -3.39 18.02 42.80
N ALA A 349 -2.23 17.45 43.09
CA ALA A 349 -2.11 16.05 43.55
C ALA A 349 -2.48 15.89 45.04
N SER A 350 -2.16 16.87 45.88
CA SER A 350 -2.43 16.80 47.33
C SER A 350 -3.93 16.77 47.67
N ARG A 351 -4.79 17.36 46.84
CA ARG A 351 -6.26 17.25 46.97
C ARG A 351 -6.80 15.84 46.76
N LYS A 352 -6.08 14.99 46.01
CA LYS A 352 -6.48 13.61 45.68
C LYS A 352 -5.71 12.55 46.47
N THR A 353 -4.78 12.96 47.34
CA THR A 353 -3.98 12.09 48.23
C THR A 353 -4.81 11.03 48.95
N ARG A 354 -6.00 11.39 49.47
CA ARG A 354 -6.85 10.47 50.23
C ARG A 354 -7.36 9.28 49.42
N TYR A 355 -7.45 9.41 48.09
CA TYR A 355 -7.94 8.36 47.21
C TYR A 355 -6.83 7.50 46.61
N PHE A 356 -5.56 7.89 46.79
CA PHE A 356 -4.43 7.27 46.10
C PHE A 356 -4.30 5.76 46.37
N ARG A 357 -4.47 5.35 47.64
CA ARG A 357 -4.38 3.94 48.02
C ARG A 357 -5.53 3.12 47.40
N ASP A 358 -6.74 3.65 47.48
CA ASP A 358 -7.94 3.01 46.92
C ASP A 358 -7.82 2.90 45.39
N ASP A 359 -7.41 3.97 44.73
CA ASP A 359 -7.18 4.02 43.28
C ASP A 359 -6.11 3.01 42.84
N CYS A 360 -4.97 2.92 43.55
CA CYS A 360 -3.90 1.94 43.26
C CYS A 360 -4.31 0.48 43.59
N SER A 361 -5.31 0.28 44.44
CA SER A 361 -5.81 -1.06 44.80
C SER A 361 -6.77 -1.67 43.76
N ARG A 362 -7.19 -0.87 42.78
CA ARG A 362 -8.12 -1.31 41.73
C ARG A 362 -7.52 -2.41 40.86
N GLN A 363 -8.41 -3.16 40.21
CA GLN A 363 -8.00 -4.14 39.21
C GLN A 363 -7.36 -3.42 38.01
N LEU A 364 -6.18 -3.90 37.64
CA LEU A 364 -5.42 -3.42 36.50
C LEU A 364 -5.72 -4.31 35.29
N HIS A 365 -5.82 -3.68 34.12
CA HIS A 365 -6.19 -4.33 32.88
C HIS A 365 -5.06 -4.19 31.85
N ASN A 366 -4.79 -5.26 31.12
CA ASN A 366 -4.02 -5.14 29.88
C ASN A 366 -4.95 -4.56 28.82
N HIS A 367 -4.62 -3.37 28.33
CA HIS A 367 -5.39 -2.76 27.24
C HIS A 367 -5.18 -3.57 25.95
N CYS A 368 -6.15 -3.52 25.03
CA CYS A 368 -6.18 -4.35 23.83
C CYS A 368 -4.89 -4.24 22.99
N GLU A 369 -4.33 -3.05 22.83
CA GLU A 369 -3.09 -2.83 22.09
C GLU A 369 -1.90 -3.57 22.73
N ILE A 370 -1.86 -3.58 24.07
CA ILE A 370 -0.85 -4.32 24.83
C ILE A 370 -1.08 -5.83 24.71
N GLN A 371 -2.32 -6.29 24.68
CA GLN A 371 -2.61 -7.72 24.50
C GLN A 371 -2.05 -8.24 23.16
N LEU A 372 -2.23 -7.50 22.06
CA LEU A 372 -1.64 -7.84 20.75
C LEU A 372 -0.12 -7.79 20.77
N LEU A 373 0.46 -6.71 21.29
CA LEU A 373 1.92 -6.58 21.37
C LEU A 373 2.54 -7.77 22.10
N MET A 374 1.99 -8.12 23.25
CA MET A 374 2.48 -9.21 24.09
C MET A 374 2.32 -10.57 23.42
N ARG A 375 1.27 -10.78 22.61
CA ARG A 375 1.10 -12.01 21.83
C ARG A 375 2.24 -12.20 20.82
N TYR A 376 2.61 -11.13 20.12
CA TYR A 376 3.64 -11.16 19.09
C TYR A 376 5.06 -11.21 19.65
N GLU A 377 5.28 -10.62 20.82
CA GLU A 377 6.56 -10.76 21.51
C GLU A 377 6.74 -12.12 22.18
N ALA A 378 5.64 -12.75 22.63
CA ALA A 378 5.68 -14.11 23.12
C ALA A 378 5.92 -15.13 21.99
N ASP A 379 5.49 -14.81 20.77
CA ASP A 379 5.58 -15.68 19.61
C ASP A 379 5.89 -14.89 18.33
N PRO A 380 7.18 -14.65 18.04
CA PRO A 380 7.60 -13.87 16.87
C PRO A 380 7.18 -14.47 15.52
N SER A 381 6.82 -15.76 15.47
CA SER A 381 6.32 -16.41 14.25
C SER A 381 4.96 -15.86 13.81
N LEU A 382 4.24 -15.24 14.74
CA LEU A 382 2.94 -14.63 14.51
C LEU A 382 3.04 -13.12 14.36
N ALA A 383 4.23 -12.54 14.14
CA ALA A 383 4.34 -11.11 13.89
C ALA A 383 3.40 -10.68 12.74
N PRO A 384 2.70 -9.54 12.87
CA PRO A 384 1.75 -9.10 11.86
C PRO A 384 2.47 -8.75 10.55
N THR A 385 1.85 -9.05 9.41
CA THR A 385 2.40 -8.71 8.08
C THR A 385 2.41 -7.20 7.84
N LEU A 386 1.49 -6.49 8.48
CA LEU A 386 1.47 -5.05 8.57
C LEU A 386 1.86 -4.62 10.00
N ALA A 387 2.92 -3.85 10.15
CA ALA A 387 3.36 -3.30 11.44
C ALA A 387 2.43 -2.17 11.92
N TYR A 388 1.15 -2.49 12.14
CA TYR A 388 0.10 -1.56 12.53
C TYR A 388 -1.02 -2.26 13.30
N PHE A 389 -1.51 -1.61 14.35
CA PHE A 389 -2.72 -2.00 15.09
C PHE A 389 -3.86 -1.05 14.76
N GLY A 390 -4.92 -1.59 14.17
CA GLY A 390 -6.16 -0.86 13.97
C GLY A 390 -6.96 -0.86 15.26
N CYS A 391 -7.28 0.34 15.77
CA CYS A 391 -7.92 0.49 17.08
C CYS A 391 -9.26 1.22 16.99
N SER A 392 -10.22 0.81 17.80
CA SER A 392 -11.55 1.43 17.84
C SER A 392 -11.58 2.81 18.49
N LYS A 393 -10.54 3.12 19.29
CA LYS A 393 -10.23 4.42 19.89
C LYS A 393 -8.74 4.74 19.71
N LYS A 394 -8.37 6.01 19.91
CA LYS A 394 -6.97 6.44 20.00
C LYS A 394 -6.28 5.69 21.16
N ALA A 395 -5.00 5.38 21.03
CA ALA A 395 -4.21 4.74 22.07
C ALA A 395 -3.97 5.71 23.24
N CYS A 396 -4.05 5.19 24.47
CA CYS A 396 -3.74 5.97 25.66
C CYS A 396 -2.24 6.21 25.80
N PHE A 397 -1.87 7.21 26.60
CA PHE A 397 -0.47 7.57 26.81
C PHE A 397 0.40 6.37 27.22
N LEU A 398 -0.09 5.52 28.12
CA LEU A 398 0.65 4.35 28.59
C LEU A 398 0.81 3.28 27.49
N CYS A 399 -0.21 3.07 26.67
CA CYS A 399 -0.12 2.14 25.54
C CYS A 399 0.87 2.64 24.49
N ASP A 400 0.76 3.91 24.07
CA ASP A 400 1.61 4.51 23.05
C ASP A 400 3.09 4.46 23.44
N GLU A 401 3.42 4.92 24.65
CA GLU A 401 4.81 4.93 25.15
C GLU A 401 5.35 3.50 25.32
N PHE A 402 4.54 2.56 25.82
CA PHE A 402 5.01 1.18 25.99
C PHE A 402 5.24 0.46 24.64
N ILE A 403 4.36 0.68 23.66
CA ILE A 403 4.49 0.16 22.30
C ILE A 403 5.73 0.73 21.61
N ALA A 404 5.99 2.04 21.75
CA ALA A 404 7.15 2.72 21.18
C ALA A 404 8.49 2.15 21.70
N LEU A 405 8.48 1.57 22.91
CA LEU A 405 9.65 0.92 23.52
C LEU A 405 9.86 -0.53 23.06
N SER A 406 8.92 -1.12 22.31
CA SER A 406 9.05 -2.48 21.74
C SER A 406 10.02 -2.50 20.54
N PRO A 407 10.73 -3.62 20.28
CA PRO A 407 11.45 -3.80 19.02
C PRO A 407 10.53 -3.88 17.79
N LEU A 408 9.27 -4.31 17.94
CA LEU A 408 8.32 -4.46 16.83
C LEU A 408 7.80 -3.11 16.32
N LYS A 409 7.76 -2.09 17.19
CA LYS A 409 7.29 -0.72 16.93
C LYS A 409 6.06 -0.63 15.99
N PRO A 410 4.98 -1.40 16.25
CA PRO A 410 3.79 -1.29 15.41
C PRO A 410 3.19 0.11 15.54
N GLY A 411 2.77 0.68 14.40
CA GLY A 411 2.00 1.92 14.42
C GLY A 411 0.62 1.72 15.04
N VAL A 412 0.05 2.75 15.64
CA VAL A 412 -1.35 2.76 16.11
C VAL A 412 -2.15 3.80 15.33
N ARG A 413 -3.48 3.65 15.33
CA ARG A 413 -4.39 4.55 14.59
C ARG A 413 -4.26 6.03 14.91
N GLY A 414 -3.95 6.35 16.16
CA GLY A 414 -3.83 7.69 16.67
C GLY A 414 -3.66 7.65 18.18
N ARG A 415 -3.34 8.78 18.79
CA ARG A 415 -3.05 8.88 20.23
C ARG A 415 -3.67 10.14 20.80
N HIS A 416 -4.23 10.03 22.01
CA HIS A 416 -4.91 11.14 22.68
C HIS A 416 -4.13 11.70 23.87
N GLY A 417 -3.07 11.01 24.32
CA GLY A 417 -2.18 11.50 25.40
C GLY A 417 -2.79 11.48 26.80
N VAL A 418 -4.04 11.02 26.98
CA VAL A 418 -4.64 10.86 28.32
C VAL A 418 -4.05 9.61 28.98
N CYS A 419 -3.63 9.76 30.23
CA CYS A 419 -3.07 8.68 31.03
C CYS A 419 -4.21 7.95 31.77
N HIS A 420 -4.46 6.69 31.40
CA HIS A 420 -5.44 5.82 32.07
C HIS A 420 -4.73 4.88 33.06
N PRO A 421 -4.72 5.16 34.37
CA PRO A 421 -3.84 4.47 35.32
C PRO A 421 -4.22 3.02 35.62
N ASN A 422 -5.47 2.60 35.31
CA ASN A 422 -5.93 1.21 35.41
C ASN A 422 -5.35 0.39 34.24
N TRP A 423 -4.04 0.22 34.23
CA TRP A 423 -3.25 -0.33 33.12
C TRP A 423 -2.19 -1.28 33.66
N ALA A 424 -1.96 -2.38 32.95
CA ALA A 424 -0.90 -3.32 33.27
C ALA A 424 -0.39 -4.08 32.04
N VAL A 425 0.67 -4.85 32.28
CA VAL A 425 1.25 -5.82 31.36
C VAL A 425 1.38 -7.15 32.11
N SER A 426 0.82 -8.23 31.58
CA SER A 426 1.00 -9.57 32.15
C SER A 426 2.43 -10.08 31.95
N ALA A 427 2.93 -10.87 32.91
CA ALA A 427 4.24 -11.47 32.81
C ALA A 427 4.32 -12.44 31.61
N LEU A 428 5.37 -12.32 30.80
CA LEU A 428 5.68 -13.30 29.75
C LEU A 428 6.18 -14.62 30.37
N PRO A 429 6.12 -15.75 29.62
CA PRO A 429 6.66 -17.02 30.07
C PRO A 429 8.14 -16.94 30.49
N PRO A 430 8.59 -17.80 31.42
CA PRO A 430 9.98 -17.82 31.88
C PRO A 430 10.92 -18.13 30.70
N GLY A 431 11.75 -17.14 30.32
CA GLY A 431 12.67 -17.18 29.18
C GLY A 431 12.86 -15.83 28.47
N SER A 432 11.88 -14.92 28.57
CA SER A 432 11.90 -13.57 27.97
C SER A 432 12.03 -12.43 29.00
N GLY A 433 12.36 -12.77 30.25
CA GLY A 433 12.17 -11.94 31.45
C GLY A 433 13.00 -10.65 31.59
N ILE A 434 13.84 -10.31 30.62
CA ILE A 434 14.66 -9.10 30.65
C ILE A 434 13.96 -7.94 29.90
N THR A 435 13.26 -8.21 28.78
CA THR A 435 12.74 -7.15 27.90
C THR A 435 11.48 -6.44 28.43
N ALA A 436 10.57 -7.12 29.13
CA ALA A 436 9.35 -6.50 29.65
C ALA A 436 9.60 -5.63 30.89
N ARG A 437 10.44 -6.10 31.83
CA ARG A 437 10.80 -5.34 33.04
C ARG A 437 11.59 -4.08 32.69
N ASP A 438 12.55 -4.19 31.78
CA ASP A 438 13.31 -3.03 31.30
C ASP A 438 12.41 -1.98 30.65
N ARG A 439 11.40 -2.41 29.89
CA ARG A 439 10.41 -1.49 29.32
C ARG A 439 9.51 -0.86 30.37
N LEU A 440 9.07 -1.59 31.40
CA LEU A 440 8.33 -1.00 32.52
C LEU A 440 9.17 0.06 33.26
N ASN A 441 10.46 -0.20 33.47
CA ASN A 441 11.38 0.79 34.05
C ASN A 441 11.53 2.03 33.15
N LYS A 442 11.71 1.84 31.83
CA LYS A 442 11.77 2.93 30.86
C LYS A 442 10.47 3.74 30.83
N LEU A 443 9.31 3.07 30.82
CA LEU A 443 8.00 3.71 30.89
C LEU A 443 7.84 4.52 32.18
N CYS A 444 8.24 3.97 33.33
CA CYS A 444 8.24 4.69 34.59
C CYS A 444 9.08 5.98 34.51
N ASN A 445 10.26 5.93 33.87
CA ASN A 445 11.10 7.11 33.66
C ASN A 445 10.45 8.14 32.71
N VAL A 446 9.75 7.69 31.67
CA VAL A 446 8.97 8.58 30.78
C VAL A 446 7.88 9.31 31.56
N ILE A 447 7.08 8.58 32.37
CA ILE A 447 6.03 9.16 33.22
C ILE A 447 6.65 10.18 34.20
N ARG A 448 7.77 9.83 34.85
CA ARG A 448 8.49 10.73 35.77
C ARG A 448 8.92 12.02 35.08
N ARG A 449 9.45 11.94 33.85
CA ARG A 449 9.83 13.12 33.08
C ARG A 449 8.63 14.01 32.78
N GLN A 450 7.48 13.42 32.45
CA GLN A 450 6.25 14.19 32.25
C GLN A 450 5.77 14.87 33.54
N ILE A 451 5.83 14.18 34.68
CA ILE A 451 5.53 14.78 35.98
C ILE A 451 6.48 15.96 36.26
N GLN A 452 7.78 15.80 36.01
CA GLN A 452 8.78 16.86 36.18
C GLN A 452 8.52 18.07 35.27
N LEU A 453 8.12 17.85 34.02
CA LEU A 453 7.74 18.93 33.11
C LEU A 453 6.53 19.71 33.64
N LEU A 454 5.52 19.01 34.20
CA LEU A 454 4.36 19.65 34.80
C LEU A 454 4.68 20.46 36.08
N LEU A 455 5.85 20.24 36.70
CA LEU A 455 6.32 21.00 37.86
C LEU A 455 7.03 22.31 37.49
N GLN A 456 7.47 22.47 36.24
CA GLN A 456 8.19 23.68 35.82
C GLN A 456 7.22 24.85 35.57
N PRO A 457 7.55 26.08 36.00
CA PRO A 457 6.74 27.26 35.68
C PRO A 457 6.91 27.65 34.21
N GLY A 458 5.82 27.63 33.43
CA GLY A 458 5.81 28.05 32.02
C GLY A 458 4.47 27.81 31.31
N PRO A 459 4.23 28.46 30.15
CA PRO A 459 3.06 28.20 29.32
C PRO A 459 3.06 26.74 28.86
N ARG A 460 1.94 26.07 29.09
CA ARG A 460 1.77 24.64 28.81
C ARG A 460 1.46 24.47 27.33
N SER A 461 2.28 23.72 26.61
CA SER A 461 1.91 23.25 25.27
C SER A 461 0.84 22.16 25.43
N PRO A 462 -0.28 22.21 24.69
CA PRO A 462 -1.21 21.10 24.63
C PRO A 462 -0.46 19.84 24.13
N PRO A 463 -0.88 18.63 24.54
CA PRO A 463 -0.27 17.41 24.03
C PRO A 463 -0.33 17.41 22.49
N ASN A 464 0.72 16.90 21.84
CA ASN A 464 0.72 16.65 20.40
C ASN A 464 -0.31 15.55 20.09
N ILE A 465 -1.56 15.95 19.93
CA ILE A 465 -2.64 15.10 19.43
C ILE A 465 -2.29 14.81 17.97
N VAL A 466 -1.99 13.55 17.66
CA VAL A 466 -1.86 13.12 16.27
C VAL A 466 -3.28 12.82 15.78
N TYR A 467 -3.73 13.62 14.82
CA TYR A 467 -5.08 13.58 14.26
C TYR A 467 -5.44 12.18 13.73
N GLN A 468 -6.68 11.79 14.00
CA GLN A 468 -7.25 10.51 13.61
C GLN A 468 -7.68 10.55 12.15
N SER A 469 -7.24 9.58 11.34
CA SER A 469 -7.98 9.27 10.12
C SER A 469 -9.30 8.61 10.52
N SER A 470 -10.39 9.33 10.30
CA SER A 470 -11.72 8.76 10.44
C SER A 470 -11.86 7.54 9.52
N ALA A 471 -12.52 6.47 9.98
CA ALA A 471 -12.98 5.45 9.02
C ALA A 471 -14.01 6.05 8.02
N VAL A 472 -14.51 7.25 8.31
CA VAL A 472 -15.52 8.02 7.58
C VAL A 472 -14.90 9.19 6.78
N SER A 473 -13.57 9.36 6.71
CA SER A 473 -13.00 10.13 5.60
C SER A 473 -13.12 9.25 4.36
N ASP A 474 -13.97 9.66 3.43
CA ASP A 474 -14.29 8.92 2.21
C ASP A 474 -12.98 8.60 1.46
N LEU A 475 -12.80 7.32 1.10
CA LEU A 475 -12.02 7.01 -0.10
C LEU A 475 -12.74 7.78 -1.21
N LYS A 476 -12.07 8.72 -1.91
CA LYS A 476 -12.78 9.61 -2.83
C LYS A 476 -13.56 8.74 -3.82
N THR A 477 -14.83 9.07 -4.07
CA THR A 477 -15.72 8.29 -4.96
C THR A 477 -15.08 8.04 -6.34
N ALA A 478 -14.22 8.94 -6.82
CA ALA A 478 -13.42 8.78 -8.03
C ALA A 478 -12.39 7.64 -7.92
N ASP A 479 -11.69 7.52 -6.78
CA ASP A 479 -10.76 6.42 -6.51
C ASP A 479 -11.52 5.09 -6.48
N MET A 480 -12.72 5.07 -5.89
CA MET A 480 -13.56 3.86 -5.79
C MET A 480 -14.10 3.39 -7.15
N ILE A 481 -14.54 4.31 -8.02
CA ILE A 481 -14.99 3.97 -9.38
C ILE A 481 -13.81 3.40 -10.18
N HIS A 482 -12.66 4.07 -10.16
CA HIS A 482 -11.44 3.62 -10.82
C HIS A 482 -10.96 2.24 -10.33
N LEU A 483 -11.06 1.99 -9.03
CA LEU A 483 -10.69 0.73 -8.39
C LEU A 483 -11.69 -0.41 -8.67
N THR A 484 -13.00 -0.12 -8.79
CA THR A 484 -14.04 -1.11 -9.11
C THR A 484 -13.93 -1.58 -10.57
N HIS A 485 -13.67 -0.67 -11.50
CA HIS A 485 -13.39 -1.04 -12.91
C HIS A 485 -12.15 -1.94 -13.02
N ARG A 486 -11.07 -1.60 -12.30
CA ARG A 486 -9.83 -2.40 -12.28
C ARG A 486 -9.99 -3.78 -11.64
N ALA A 487 -10.91 -3.95 -10.68
CA ALA A 487 -11.20 -5.23 -10.04
C ALA A 487 -11.99 -6.18 -10.94
N ALA A 488 -12.97 -5.67 -11.70
CA ALA A 488 -13.71 -6.44 -12.71
C ALA A 488 -12.78 -6.96 -13.82
N ASP A 489 -11.82 -6.13 -14.26
CA ASP A 489 -10.81 -6.52 -15.23
C ASP A 489 -9.87 -7.61 -14.67
N ARG A 490 -9.48 -7.49 -13.40
CA ARG A 490 -8.59 -8.45 -12.73
C ARG A 490 -9.25 -9.80 -12.49
N GLU A 491 -10.52 -9.84 -12.09
CA GLU A 491 -11.28 -11.08 -11.91
C GLU A 491 -11.49 -11.81 -13.25
N THR A 492 -11.65 -11.06 -14.34
CA THR A 492 -11.70 -11.60 -15.70
C THR A 492 -10.35 -12.19 -16.13
N VAL A 493 -9.23 -11.51 -15.82
CA VAL A 493 -7.87 -11.99 -16.10
C VAL A 493 -7.48 -13.18 -15.21
N GLU A 494 -7.82 -13.18 -13.92
CA GLU A 494 -7.55 -14.29 -12.99
C GLU A 494 -8.38 -15.53 -13.36
N LYS A 495 -9.64 -15.35 -13.78
CA LYS A 495 -10.49 -16.43 -14.31
C LYS A 495 -9.91 -17.00 -15.62
N ALA A 496 -9.51 -16.14 -16.55
CA ALA A 496 -8.86 -16.57 -17.79
C ALA A 496 -7.52 -17.29 -17.52
N ALA A 497 -6.73 -16.82 -16.55
CA ALA A 497 -5.48 -17.45 -16.14
C ALA A 497 -5.70 -18.77 -15.39
N LYS A 498 -6.80 -18.92 -14.65
CA LYS A 498 -7.21 -20.19 -14.02
C LYS A 498 -7.68 -21.20 -15.07
N GLU A 499 -8.54 -20.80 -16.00
CA GLU A 499 -8.98 -21.62 -17.12
C GLU A 499 -7.79 -22.04 -18.01
N TYR A 500 -6.81 -21.17 -18.19
CA TYR A 500 -5.55 -21.47 -18.88
C TYR A 500 -4.67 -22.46 -18.10
N ARG A 501 -4.57 -22.33 -16.77
CA ARG A 501 -3.86 -23.28 -15.89
C ARG A 501 -4.51 -24.66 -15.88
N GLU A 502 -5.84 -24.73 -15.85
CA GLU A 502 -6.61 -25.97 -15.93
C GLU A 502 -6.48 -26.62 -17.32
N LYS A 503 -6.52 -25.83 -18.41
CA LYS A 503 -6.18 -26.30 -19.77
C LYS A 503 -4.73 -26.81 -19.89
N MET A 504 -3.78 -26.19 -19.19
CA MET A 504 -2.37 -26.63 -19.18
C MET A 504 -2.14 -27.87 -18.30
N GLN A 505 -2.94 -28.09 -17.25
CA GLN A 505 -2.88 -29.32 -16.43
C GLN A 505 -3.37 -30.57 -17.18
N ILE A 506 -4.24 -30.43 -18.19
CA ILE A 506 -4.68 -31.54 -19.05
C ILE A 506 -3.54 -32.01 -20.00
N LEU A 507 -2.48 -31.22 -20.16
CA LEU A 507 -1.36 -31.49 -21.10
C LEU A 507 -0.07 -32.01 -20.44
N LEU A 508 -0.05 -32.29 -19.13
CA LEU A 508 1.14 -32.79 -18.43
C LEU A 508 0.82 -34.04 -17.58
N ASP A 509 1.61 -35.09 -17.77
CA ASP A 509 1.54 -36.42 -17.16
C ASP A 509 1.31 -36.38 -15.61
N PRO A 510 0.34 -37.13 -15.03
CA PRO A 510 -0.09 -36.99 -13.63
C PRO A 510 0.90 -37.42 -12.53
N ARG A 511 2.18 -37.67 -12.84
CA ARG A 511 3.11 -38.36 -11.90
C ARG A 511 4.26 -37.54 -11.33
N SER A 512 4.41 -36.27 -11.64
CA SER A 512 5.40 -35.41 -10.95
C SER A 512 4.77 -34.64 -9.79
N GLN A 513 5.28 -34.94 -8.59
CA GLN A 513 4.85 -34.46 -7.27
C GLN A 513 4.71 -32.94 -7.17
N ARG A 514 3.74 -32.53 -6.34
CA ARG A 514 3.37 -31.14 -5.98
C ARG A 514 4.58 -30.32 -5.49
N PRO A 515 4.68 -29.02 -5.79
CA PRO A 515 5.68 -28.15 -5.19
C PRO A 515 5.33 -27.84 -3.73
N GLN A 516 6.29 -28.03 -2.81
CA GLN A 516 6.30 -27.43 -1.48
C GLN A 516 6.89 -26.02 -1.60
N GLU A 517 6.18 -25.00 -1.11
CA GLU A 517 6.67 -23.63 -1.06
C GLU A 517 7.63 -23.43 0.11
N ILE A 518 8.85 -22.99 -0.20
CA ILE A 518 9.85 -22.53 0.75
C ILE A 518 10.16 -21.08 0.41
N TYR A 519 9.71 -20.14 1.26
CA TYR A 519 10.10 -18.73 1.22
C TYR A 519 11.61 -18.62 1.53
N CYS A 520 12.46 -18.38 0.54
CA CYS A 520 13.87 -18.07 0.78
C CYS A 520 14.05 -16.54 0.87
N ARG A 521 14.43 -16.04 2.06
CA ARG A 521 14.68 -14.61 2.35
C ARG A 521 16.01 -14.07 1.80
N ASP A 522 16.87 -14.92 1.23
CA ASP A 522 18.21 -14.54 0.75
C ASP A 522 18.26 -14.54 -0.79
N ILE A 523 18.49 -13.38 -1.41
CA ILE A 523 18.61 -13.25 -2.87
C ILE A 523 19.70 -14.15 -3.45
N ARG A 524 20.73 -14.48 -2.66
CA ARG A 524 21.86 -15.34 -3.06
C ARG A 524 21.48 -16.81 -3.26
N THR A 525 20.33 -17.24 -2.72
CA THR A 525 19.81 -18.61 -2.91
C THR A 525 18.79 -18.70 -4.06
N LEU A 526 18.40 -17.56 -4.64
CA LEU A 526 17.47 -17.49 -5.74
C LEU A 526 18.18 -17.65 -7.09
N CYS A 527 17.42 -18.15 -8.07
CA CYS A 527 17.85 -18.24 -9.45
C CYS A 527 18.13 -16.84 -9.98
N VAL A 528 19.36 -16.57 -10.45
CA VAL A 528 19.71 -15.24 -11.00
C VAL A 528 18.83 -14.85 -12.19
N MET A 529 18.28 -15.84 -12.90
CA MET A 529 17.51 -15.61 -14.13
C MET A 529 16.04 -15.32 -13.88
N CYS A 530 15.40 -16.04 -12.96
CA CYS A 530 13.95 -15.99 -12.76
C CYS A 530 13.52 -15.88 -11.29
N GLN A 531 14.46 -15.76 -10.36
CA GLN A 531 14.23 -15.49 -8.94
C GLN A 531 13.52 -16.60 -8.14
N TRP A 532 13.29 -17.77 -8.75
CA TRP A 532 12.84 -18.98 -8.04
C TRP A 532 13.99 -19.64 -7.27
N PRO A 533 13.75 -20.32 -6.12
CA PRO A 533 14.80 -21.03 -5.39
C PRO A 533 15.65 -21.93 -6.30
N GLY A 534 16.97 -21.78 -6.21
CA GLY A 534 17.91 -22.42 -7.13
C GLY A 534 19.04 -23.16 -6.44
N ARG A 535 19.69 -24.06 -7.18
CA ARG A 535 20.93 -24.71 -6.72
C ARG A 535 22.13 -23.91 -7.22
N ARG A 536 23.16 -23.80 -6.37
CA ARG A 536 24.42 -23.14 -6.72
C ARG A 536 25.11 -23.86 -7.87
N CYS A 537 25.77 -23.09 -8.73
CA CYS A 537 26.63 -23.63 -9.78
C CYS A 537 27.75 -24.47 -9.16
N CYS A 538 27.97 -25.68 -9.68
CA CYS A 538 28.99 -26.61 -9.19
C CYS A 538 30.45 -26.19 -9.47
N GLY A 539 30.66 -25.21 -10.36
CA GLY A 539 32.00 -24.69 -10.66
C GLY A 539 32.41 -23.57 -9.72
N CYS A 540 31.62 -22.51 -9.64
CA CYS A 540 31.98 -21.30 -8.89
C CYS A 540 31.34 -21.18 -7.50
N PHE A 541 30.26 -21.91 -7.23
CA PHE A 541 29.42 -21.81 -6.03
C PHE A 541 28.87 -20.40 -5.71
N ALA A 542 28.99 -19.44 -6.62
CA ALA A 542 28.71 -18.01 -6.39
C ALA A 542 27.53 -17.45 -7.21
N ILE A 543 26.70 -18.34 -7.77
CA ILE A 543 25.45 -18.02 -8.48
C ILE A 543 24.53 -19.24 -8.41
N SER A 544 23.21 -19.04 -8.44
CA SER A 544 22.22 -20.11 -8.32
C SER A 544 21.26 -20.14 -9.52
N TYR A 545 20.77 -21.33 -9.87
CA TYR A 545 19.78 -21.54 -10.95
C TYR A 545 18.70 -22.53 -10.51
N CYS A 546 17.43 -22.27 -10.83
CA CYS A 546 16.31 -23.18 -10.51
C CYS A 546 16.24 -24.38 -11.48
N SER A 547 16.81 -24.25 -12.68
CA SER A 547 16.72 -25.26 -13.73
C SER A 547 17.94 -25.23 -14.64
N LYS A 548 18.15 -26.33 -15.38
CA LYS A 548 19.18 -26.41 -16.41
C LYS A 548 18.97 -25.38 -17.52
N ARG A 549 17.71 -25.10 -17.87
CA ARG A 549 17.35 -24.07 -18.86
C ARG A 549 17.87 -22.69 -18.44
N CYS A 550 17.59 -22.25 -17.21
CA CYS A 550 18.08 -20.97 -16.70
C CYS A 550 19.61 -20.90 -16.70
N GLN A 551 20.28 -22.00 -16.33
CA GLN A 551 21.74 -22.08 -16.42
C GLN A 551 22.23 -21.97 -17.87
N THR A 552 21.58 -22.64 -18.83
CA THR A 552 21.98 -22.61 -20.24
C THR A 552 21.85 -21.21 -20.84
N ILE A 553 20.80 -20.46 -20.49
CA ILE A 553 20.58 -19.09 -20.96
C ILE A 553 21.70 -18.15 -20.45
N ASP A 554 22.12 -18.31 -19.19
CA ASP A 554 23.18 -17.50 -18.60
C ASP A 554 24.60 -18.02 -18.91
N TRP A 555 24.74 -19.26 -19.39
CA TRP A 555 26.02 -19.92 -19.56
C TRP A 555 27.04 -19.13 -20.41
N PRO A 556 26.68 -18.49 -21.55
CA PRO A 556 27.62 -17.75 -22.37
C PRO A 556 28.33 -16.60 -21.65
N SER A 557 27.64 -15.86 -20.79
CA SER A 557 28.20 -14.81 -19.93
C SER A 557 28.84 -15.39 -18.68
N HIS A 558 28.17 -16.34 -18.02
CA HIS A 558 28.65 -16.95 -16.79
C HIS A 558 30.02 -17.63 -16.95
N LYS A 559 30.23 -18.36 -18.07
CA LYS A 559 31.47 -19.10 -18.33
C LYS A 559 32.72 -18.22 -18.45
N ILE A 560 32.56 -16.91 -18.69
CA ILE A 560 33.67 -15.94 -18.79
C ILE A 560 34.52 -15.94 -17.52
N LEU A 561 33.85 -15.98 -16.35
CA LEU A 561 34.50 -15.92 -15.03
C LEU A 561 34.32 -17.19 -14.19
N CYS A 562 33.33 -18.05 -14.49
CA CYS A 562 32.97 -19.24 -13.70
C CYS A 562 34.17 -20.08 -13.26
N ARG A 563 35.01 -20.54 -14.21
CA ARG A 563 36.16 -21.41 -13.92
C ARG A 563 37.29 -20.71 -13.17
N LYS A 564 37.39 -19.38 -13.32
CA LYS A 564 38.46 -18.58 -12.71
C LYS A 564 38.11 -18.14 -11.28
N PHE A 565 36.83 -18.19 -10.91
CA PHE A 565 36.32 -17.58 -9.68
C PHE A 565 36.87 -18.20 -8.39
N VAL A 566 36.74 -19.52 -8.22
CA VAL A 566 37.22 -20.21 -7.01
C VAL A 566 38.75 -20.12 -6.87
N PRO A 567 39.57 -20.43 -7.90
CA PRO A 567 41.02 -20.28 -7.81
C PRO A 567 41.46 -18.84 -7.52
N PHE A 568 40.72 -17.85 -8.02
CA PHE A 568 41.02 -16.44 -7.75
C PHE A 568 40.77 -16.06 -6.29
N LEU A 569 39.66 -16.53 -5.69
CA LEU A 569 39.34 -16.27 -4.29
C LEU A 569 40.36 -16.87 -3.31
N GLU A 570 40.91 -18.05 -3.64
CA GLU A 570 41.93 -18.72 -2.83
C GLU A 570 43.27 -17.97 -2.82
N ALA A 571 43.52 -17.14 -3.82
CA ALA A 571 44.76 -16.36 -3.96
C ALA A 571 44.65 -14.94 -3.37
N ARG A 572 43.88 -14.74 -2.29
CA ARG A 572 43.70 -13.42 -1.65
C ARG A 572 45.04 -12.89 -1.11
N PRO A 573 45.49 -11.68 -1.52
CA PRO A 573 46.75 -11.11 -1.03
C PRO A 573 46.73 -10.74 0.46
N SER A 574 45.69 -10.05 0.93
CA SER A 574 45.45 -9.72 2.34
C SER A 574 43.97 -9.40 2.59
N GLU A 575 43.59 -9.21 3.87
CA GLU A 575 42.22 -8.84 4.27
C GLU A 575 41.80 -7.42 3.85
N ASP A 576 42.75 -6.58 3.42
CA ASP A 576 42.49 -5.20 2.96
C ASP A 576 42.11 -5.13 1.48
N PHE A 577 42.03 -6.28 0.81
CA PHE A 577 41.57 -6.38 -0.56
C PHE A 577 40.13 -6.88 -0.63
N ARG A 578 39.39 -6.39 -1.62
CA ARG A 578 38.08 -6.91 -2.00
C ARG A 578 38.09 -7.32 -3.47
N VAL A 579 37.30 -8.34 -3.81
CA VAL A 579 37.10 -8.73 -5.21
C VAL A 579 36.28 -7.66 -5.93
N GLY A 580 36.85 -7.10 -6.99
CA GLY A 580 36.16 -6.32 -7.99
C GLY A 580 36.12 -7.02 -9.35
N ILE A 581 35.31 -6.50 -10.27
CA ILE A 581 35.30 -6.92 -11.67
C ILE A 581 35.75 -5.76 -12.55
N TYR A 582 36.87 -5.95 -13.23
CA TYR A 582 37.47 -5.00 -14.13
C TYR A 582 37.05 -5.28 -15.58
N PHE A 583 36.59 -4.23 -16.26
CA PHE A 583 36.27 -4.20 -17.68
C PHE A 583 37.31 -3.36 -18.42
N PRO A 584 38.41 -3.97 -18.90
CA PRO A 584 39.43 -3.28 -19.68
C PRO A 584 38.87 -2.82 -21.03
N ARG A 585 39.09 -1.55 -21.40
CA ARG A 585 38.59 -1.00 -22.66
C ARG A 585 39.15 -1.70 -23.90
N ASP A 586 40.43 -2.05 -23.85
CA ASP A 586 41.21 -2.55 -24.99
C ASP A 586 41.16 -4.07 -25.14
N GLN A 587 40.62 -4.78 -24.15
CA GLN A 587 40.58 -6.24 -24.15
C GLN A 587 39.13 -6.72 -24.23
N GLY A 588 38.91 -7.87 -24.85
CA GLY A 588 37.57 -8.36 -25.14
C GLY A 588 36.88 -9.14 -24.01
N SER A 589 37.42 -9.15 -22.78
CA SER A 589 36.86 -9.97 -21.71
C SER A 589 37.09 -9.36 -20.32
N PRO A 590 36.07 -9.35 -19.43
CA PRO A 590 36.20 -8.88 -18.06
C PRO A 590 37.07 -9.81 -17.23
N ARG A 591 37.63 -9.27 -16.12
CA ARG A 591 38.55 -9.99 -15.23
C ARG A 591 38.22 -9.73 -13.77
N LEU A 592 38.43 -10.74 -12.94
CA LEU A 592 38.44 -10.58 -11.48
C LEU A 592 39.72 -9.86 -11.08
N VAL A 593 39.61 -8.89 -10.18
CA VAL A 593 40.75 -8.11 -9.67
C VAL A 593 40.66 -7.94 -8.16
N TRP A 594 41.82 -7.90 -7.50
CA TRP A 594 41.93 -7.56 -6.10
C TRP A 594 42.14 -6.05 -5.99
N VAL A 595 41.18 -5.36 -5.38
CA VAL A 595 41.24 -3.91 -5.21
C VAL A 595 41.72 -3.59 -3.80
N PRO A 596 42.87 -2.91 -3.63
CA PRO A 596 43.37 -2.50 -2.32
C PRO A 596 42.58 -1.32 -1.74
N PHE A 597 42.45 -1.29 -0.42
CA PHE A 597 42.02 -0.12 0.32
C PHE A 597 43.22 0.46 1.06
N GLU A 598 43.58 1.71 0.77
CA GLU A 598 44.75 2.37 1.38
C GLU A 598 44.36 3.24 2.60
N HIS A 599 45.29 3.37 3.55
CA HIS A 599 45.21 4.31 4.66
C HIS A 599 45.58 5.71 4.18
N THR A 600 44.60 6.57 3.92
CA THR A 600 44.84 8.02 3.84
C THR A 600 44.75 8.64 5.22
N GLU A 601 45.57 9.66 5.54
CA GLU A 601 45.57 10.36 6.83
C GLU A 601 44.19 11.02 7.12
N GLY A 602 43.28 10.27 7.74
CA GLY A 602 41.89 10.67 8.05
C GLY A 602 40.96 9.46 8.23
N PRO A 603 39.70 9.65 8.69
CA PRO A 603 38.76 8.54 8.98
C PRO A 603 38.12 7.90 7.71
N MET A 604 38.68 8.13 6.52
CA MET A 604 38.16 7.59 5.26
C MET A 604 39.11 6.52 4.69
N TYR A 605 38.60 5.31 4.56
CA TYR A 605 39.20 4.25 3.74
C TYR A 605 38.62 4.40 2.33
N GLN A 606 39.46 4.49 1.30
CA GLN A 606 39.00 4.54 -0.10
C GLN A 606 39.65 3.44 -0.94
N PRO A 607 38.91 2.84 -1.90
CA PRO A 607 39.47 1.87 -2.83
C PRO A 607 40.41 2.57 -3.83
N PHE A 608 41.59 1.98 -4.05
CA PHE A 608 42.62 2.55 -4.91
C PHE A 608 42.59 1.89 -6.30
N PHE A 609 42.36 2.70 -7.35
CA PHE A 609 42.12 2.21 -8.71
C PHE A 609 43.17 2.63 -9.74
N ASP A 610 44.24 3.34 -9.35
CA ASP A 610 45.24 3.89 -10.27
C ASP A 610 45.84 2.83 -11.21
N HIS A 611 46.00 1.60 -10.73
CA HIS A 611 46.50 0.49 -11.54
C HIS A 611 45.53 0.02 -12.65
N PHE A 612 44.23 0.30 -12.52
CA PHE A 612 43.19 -0.16 -13.43
C PHE A 612 42.61 0.97 -14.31
N LEU A 613 42.52 2.17 -13.75
CA LEU A 613 41.91 3.34 -14.37
C LEU A 613 42.95 4.39 -14.83
N GLY A 614 44.24 4.19 -14.52
CA GLY A 614 45.36 5.04 -14.94
C GLY A 614 45.78 6.08 -13.89
N SER A 615 47.09 6.38 -13.82
CA SER A 615 47.66 7.43 -12.97
C SER A 615 47.80 8.73 -13.76
N LEU A 616 47.07 9.79 -13.42
CA LEU A 616 47.28 11.15 -13.96
C LEU A 616 47.46 12.18 -12.83
N PRO A 617 48.30 13.22 -13.04
CA PRO A 617 48.60 14.22 -12.01
C PRO A 617 47.40 15.16 -11.76
N PHE A 618 47.27 15.63 -10.51
CA PHE A 618 46.30 16.65 -10.08
C PHE A 618 46.51 17.97 -10.86
N PRO A 619 45.47 18.74 -11.26
CA PRO A 619 44.16 18.88 -10.63
C PRO A 619 42.94 18.39 -11.45
N GLU A 620 43.14 17.64 -12.53
CA GLU A 620 42.06 17.16 -13.42
C GLU A 620 41.33 15.89 -12.90
N ARG A 621 41.47 15.56 -11.59
CA ARG A 621 40.99 14.30 -10.98
C ARG A 621 39.47 14.25 -10.76
N LEU A 622 38.71 13.69 -11.68
CA LEU A 622 37.36 13.21 -11.37
C LEU A 622 37.25 11.70 -11.63
N LEU A 623 37.41 10.92 -10.55
CA LEU A 623 36.96 9.53 -10.50
C LEU A 623 35.44 9.56 -10.37
N TRP A 624 34.75 9.12 -11.41
CA TRP A 624 33.30 9.10 -11.41
C TRP A 624 32.78 7.77 -10.89
N THR A 625 31.66 7.85 -10.17
CA THR A 625 31.01 6.67 -9.59
C THR A 625 29.56 6.60 -10.01
N LEU A 626 29.09 5.38 -10.28
CA LEU A 626 27.70 5.08 -10.59
C LEU A 626 27.21 4.04 -9.57
N PRO A 627 26.70 4.48 -8.42
CA PRO A 627 26.11 3.57 -7.44
C PRO A 627 24.72 3.11 -7.91
N PHE A 628 24.44 1.82 -7.79
CA PHE A 628 23.10 1.26 -8.01
C PHE A 628 22.78 0.21 -6.94
N ARG A 629 21.53 0.20 -6.51
CA ARG A 629 20.98 -0.77 -5.54
C ARG A 629 19.90 -1.66 -6.15
N THR A 630 19.35 -1.24 -7.28
CA THR A 630 18.31 -1.96 -8.01
C THR A 630 18.87 -2.50 -9.33
N ASN A 631 18.49 -3.72 -9.69
CA ASN A 631 18.68 -4.23 -11.04
C ASN A 631 17.37 -4.03 -11.80
N LYS A 632 17.34 -2.96 -12.59
CA LYS A 632 16.16 -2.51 -13.34
C LYS A 632 15.64 -3.60 -14.28
N ARG A 633 16.53 -4.22 -15.07
CA ARG A 633 16.21 -5.27 -16.04
C ARG A 633 15.50 -6.49 -15.43
N ARG A 634 15.73 -6.75 -14.14
CA ARG A 634 15.13 -7.87 -13.40
C ARG A 634 14.06 -7.44 -12.41
N GLY A 635 13.84 -6.14 -12.21
CA GLY A 635 12.89 -5.61 -11.24
C GLY A 635 13.21 -5.98 -9.77
N ILE A 636 14.48 -6.08 -9.40
CA ILE A 636 14.90 -6.47 -8.03
C ILE A 636 15.64 -5.35 -7.30
N ASP A 637 15.35 -5.19 -6.01
CA ASP A 637 16.21 -4.49 -5.05
C ASP A 637 17.24 -5.51 -4.52
N LEU A 638 18.52 -5.23 -4.70
CA LEU A 638 19.61 -6.12 -4.27
C LEU A 638 19.75 -6.12 -2.74
N GLY A 639 19.22 -5.11 -2.04
CA GLY A 639 19.36 -4.93 -0.61
C GLY A 639 20.72 -4.32 -0.21
N TYR A 640 21.73 -4.38 -1.07
CA TYR A 640 23.08 -3.82 -0.91
C TYR A 640 23.49 -2.95 -2.12
N TRP A 641 24.48 -2.07 -1.94
CA TRP A 641 24.97 -1.19 -2.99
C TRP A 641 26.00 -1.89 -3.88
N MET A 642 25.87 -1.67 -5.18
CA MET A 642 26.90 -1.93 -6.18
C MET A 642 27.41 -0.58 -6.70
N THR A 643 28.71 -0.44 -6.92
CA THR A 643 29.28 0.81 -7.44
C THR A 643 30.19 0.52 -8.62
N ILE A 644 29.95 1.21 -9.74
CA ILE A 644 30.84 1.24 -10.90
C ILE A 644 31.73 2.47 -10.82
N TYR A 645 33.04 2.26 -10.93
CA TYR A 645 34.07 3.30 -10.94
C TYR A 645 34.64 3.42 -12.35
N TYR A 646 34.75 4.65 -12.85
CA TYR A 646 35.28 4.93 -14.17
C TYR A 646 35.93 6.31 -14.25
N ALA A 647 36.67 6.54 -15.33
CA ALA A 647 37.27 7.82 -15.64
C ALA A 647 36.68 8.34 -16.97
N ASP A 648 36.20 9.59 -17.02
CA ASP A 648 35.36 10.10 -18.13
C ASP A 648 36.14 10.73 -19.30
N TYR A 649 37.47 10.75 -19.24
CA TYR A 649 38.31 11.43 -20.23
C TYR A 649 38.71 10.57 -21.43
N ASP A 650 38.34 9.29 -21.44
CA ASP A 650 38.73 8.33 -22.48
C ASP A 650 37.64 8.18 -23.53
N LYS A 651 38.01 8.32 -24.82
CA LYS A 651 37.09 8.16 -25.97
C LYS A 651 37.15 6.78 -26.61
N THR A 652 37.87 5.84 -26.00
CA THR A 652 38.02 4.47 -26.52
C THR A 652 36.84 3.61 -26.08
N ILE A 653 36.13 3.00 -27.03
CA ILE A 653 35.00 2.12 -26.75
C ILE A 653 35.45 0.93 -25.90
N ASN A 654 34.69 0.62 -24.85
CA ASN A 654 34.99 -0.51 -23.98
C ASN A 654 34.57 -1.84 -24.60
N LYS A 655 35.49 -2.50 -25.30
CA LYS A 655 35.24 -3.81 -25.94
C LYS A 655 34.87 -4.90 -24.94
N SER A 656 35.34 -4.80 -23.70
CA SER A 656 35.04 -5.79 -22.66
C SER A 656 33.59 -5.72 -22.21
N VAL A 657 33.02 -4.52 -22.03
CA VAL A 657 31.61 -4.34 -21.65
C VAL A 657 30.71 -4.84 -22.78
N HIS A 658 30.94 -4.37 -24.01
CA HIS A 658 30.15 -4.76 -25.17
C HIS A 658 30.11 -6.28 -25.36
N ARG A 659 31.27 -6.95 -25.42
CA ARG A 659 31.30 -8.41 -25.59
C ARG A 659 30.69 -9.19 -24.43
N ALA A 660 30.84 -8.73 -23.20
CA ALA A 660 30.28 -9.42 -22.04
C ALA A 660 28.75 -9.28 -21.97
N VAL A 661 28.22 -8.09 -22.32
CA VAL A 661 26.79 -7.83 -22.43
C VAL A 661 26.20 -8.62 -23.61
N GLU A 662 26.78 -8.51 -24.80
CA GLU A 662 26.33 -9.22 -26.01
C GLU A 662 26.44 -10.75 -25.91
N ALA A 663 27.32 -11.27 -25.04
CA ALA A 663 27.35 -12.70 -24.75
C ALA A 663 26.04 -13.17 -24.10
N CYS A 664 25.32 -12.29 -23.40
CA CYS A 664 24.03 -12.63 -22.87
C CYS A 664 22.97 -12.56 -23.97
N ILE A 665 22.17 -13.63 -24.09
CA ILE A 665 21.15 -13.73 -25.14
C ILE A 665 20.19 -12.54 -25.08
N GLY A 666 20.07 -11.83 -26.21
CA GLY A 666 19.15 -10.71 -26.39
C GLY A 666 19.62 -9.38 -25.79
N MET A 667 20.84 -9.27 -25.24
CA MET A 667 21.35 -8.03 -24.66
C MET A 667 22.23 -7.24 -25.62
N THR A 668 22.06 -5.92 -25.60
CA THR A 668 22.95 -4.94 -26.23
C THR A 668 23.32 -3.85 -25.24
N VAL A 669 24.37 -3.08 -25.53
CA VAL A 669 24.71 -1.89 -24.75
C VAL A 669 24.06 -0.67 -25.42
N PRO A 670 23.01 -0.06 -24.83
CA PRO A 670 22.20 0.98 -25.49
C PRO A 670 22.95 2.30 -25.69
N LYS A 671 23.96 2.57 -24.86
CA LYS A 671 24.85 3.72 -25.00
C LYS A 671 26.29 3.26 -25.05
N THR A 672 27.06 3.73 -26.02
CA THR A 672 28.49 3.41 -26.13
C THR A 672 29.20 3.72 -24.83
N THR A 673 29.80 2.68 -24.24
CA THR A 673 30.59 2.80 -23.02
C THR A 673 32.05 3.07 -23.39
N TYR A 674 32.66 4.05 -22.74
CA TYR A 674 34.02 4.49 -23.06
C TYR A 674 34.93 4.36 -21.84
N GLY A 675 36.22 4.13 -22.10
CA GLY A 675 37.21 4.02 -21.05
C GLY A 675 37.09 2.74 -20.22
N ASN A 676 37.84 2.68 -19.13
CA ASN A 676 37.92 1.51 -18.26
C ASN A 676 36.89 1.58 -17.14
N TYR A 677 36.36 0.42 -16.72
CA TYR A 677 35.43 0.33 -15.58
C TYR A 677 35.92 -0.69 -14.55
N VAL A 678 35.77 -0.38 -13.26
CA VAL A 678 35.90 -1.34 -12.16
C VAL A 678 34.60 -1.34 -11.37
N VAL A 679 34.04 -2.52 -11.12
CA VAL A 679 32.80 -2.66 -10.36
C VAL A 679 33.10 -3.31 -9.01
N MET A 680 32.47 -2.80 -7.96
CA MET A 680 32.63 -3.25 -6.57
C MET A 680 31.28 -3.44 -5.88
N ASN A 681 31.22 -4.36 -4.92
CA ASN A 681 30.07 -4.53 -4.02
C ASN A 681 30.31 -3.68 -2.76
N GLY A 682 29.57 -2.58 -2.63
CA GLY A 682 29.66 -1.59 -1.56
C GLY A 682 29.42 -0.15 -2.06
N PRO A 683 29.14 0.80 -1.15
CA PRO A 683 28.86 2.20 -1.50
C PRO A 683 30.13 3.03 -1.77
N SER A 684 30.06 3.95 -2.73
CA SER A 684 31.17 4.80 -3.22
C SER A 684 31.89 5.67 -2.18
N HIS A 685 31.23 5.98 -1.05
CA HIS A 685 31.71 6.98 -0.07
C HIS A 685 32.08 6.40 1.29
N ARG A 686 32.26 5.08 1.42
CA ARG A 686 32.52 4.42 2.71
C ARG A 686 33.64 3.38 2.64
N GLY A 687 34.14 3.01 3.80
CA GLY A 687 35.37 2.22 3.93
C GLY A 687 35.27 0.72 3.63
N ALA A 688 36.40 0.03 3.77
CA ALA A 688 36.57 -1.40 3.46
C ALA A 688 35.61 -2.33 4.25
N ALA A 689 35.20 -1.92 5.45
CA ALA A 689 34.28 -2.69 6.30
C ALA A 689 32.84 -2.78 5.74
N GLU A 690 32.46 -1.86 4.85
CA GLU A 690 31.13 -1.83 4.22
C GLU A 690 31.15 -2.38 2.78
N HIS A 691 32.31 -2.83 2.29
CA HIS A 691 32.47 -3.48 0.98
C HIS A 691 32.59 -5.00 1.15
N SER A 692 31.83 -5.74 0.34
CA SER A 692 31.89 -7.21 0.26
C SER A 692 32.61 -7.63 -1.04
N ASP A 693 33.01 -8.90 -1.12
CA ASP A 693 33.52 -9.45 -2.38
C ASP A 693 32.43 -9.59 -3.42
N MET A 694 32.71 -9.18 -4.66
CA MET A 694 31.81 -9.44 -5.78
C MET A 694 31.64 -10.95 -6.03
N THR A 695 30.39 -11.35 -6.23
CA THR A 695 30.01 -12.71 -6.65
C THR A 695 29.75 -12.78 -8.16
N LEU A 696 29.58 -13.99 -8.70
CA LEU A 696 29.16 -14.13 -10.10
C LEU A 696 27.68 -13.80 -10.32
N MET A 697 26.88 -13.77 -9.25
CA MET A 697 25.55 -13.17 -9.28
C MET A 697 25.65 -11.64 -9.48
N ASP A 698 26.54 -10.97 -8.74
CA ASP A 698 26.79 -9.53 -8.91
C ASP A 698 27.37 -9.20 -10.30
N PHE A 699 28.20 -10.09 -10.86
CA PHE A 699 28.63 -9.99 -12.25
C PHE A 699 27.46 -9.96 -13.21
N ARG A 700 26.47 -10.85 -13.05
CA ARG A 700 25.29 -10.85 -13.92
C ARG A 700 24.49 -9.56 -13.78
N TYR A 701 24.31 -9.07 -12.55
CA TYR A 701 23.61 -7.81 -12.30
C TYR A 701 24.34 -6.60 -12.87
N THR A 702 25.68 -6.64 -12.91
CA THR A 702 26.51 -5.63 -13.55
C THR A 702 26.29 -5.61 -15.07
N LEU A 703 26.19 -6.77 -15.72
CA LEU A 703 25.89 -6.84 -17.15
C LEU A 703 24.47 -6.34 -17.45
N ASP A 704 23.50 -6.71 -16.61
CA ASP A 704 22.14 -6.20 -16.73
C ASP A 704 22.12 -4.67 -16.60
N PHE A 705 22.88 -4.10 -15.66
CA PHE A 705 23.02 -2.65 -15.52
C PHE A 705 23.57 -2.01 -16.80
N PHE A 706 24.69 -2.52 -17.35
CA PHE A 706 25.25 -1.99 -18.60
C PHE A 706 24.30 -2.12 -19.80
N SER A 707 23.41 -3.11 -19.82
CA SER A 707 22.39 -3.25 -20.88
C SER A 707 21.21 -2.30 -20.75
N THR A 708 20.99 -1.72 -19.57
CA THR A 708 19.91 -0.74 -19.32
C THR A 708 20.49 0.64 -18.98
N TYR A 709 21.79 0.83 -19.16
CA TYR A 709 22.49 2.05 -18.74
C TYR A 709 22.17 3.17 -19.74
N PHE A 710 21.41 4.17 -19.29
CA PHE A 710 20.81 5.27 -20.08
C PHE A 710 19.65 4.90 -21.02
N ASP A 711 19.16 3.65 -20.99
CA ASP A 711 17.83 3.31 -21.52
C ASP A 711 16.92 3.05 -20.33
N ASP A 712 16.22 4.11 -19.91
CA ASP A 712 15.35 4.09 -18.75
C ASP A 712 13.97 3.50 -19.06
N THR A 713 13.75 2.92 -20.24
CA THR A 713 12.39 2.74 -20.77
C THR A 713 12.07 1.38 -21.36
N ILE A 714 13.04 0.49 -21.60
CA ILE A 714 12.79 -0.81 -22.23
C ILE A 714 13.24 -1.96 -21.31
N HIS A 715 12.32 -2.84 -20.98
CA HIS A 715 12.55 -4.05 -20.19
C HIS A 715 12.42 -5.29 -21.07
N ASP A 716 13.31 -6.27 -20.88
CA ASP A 716 13.20 -7.57 -21.57
C ASP A 716 12.25 -8.53 -20.85
N ILE A 717 11.90 -8.23 -19.60
CA ILE A 717 11.05 -9.05 -18.73
C ILE A 717 9.99 -8.12 -18.14
N PRO A 718 8.71 -8.55 -18.07
CA PRO A 718 7.67 -7.77 -17.42
C PRO A 718 8.07 -7.39 -15.98
N SER A 719 8.23 -6.08 -15.74
CA SER A 719 8.32 -5.48 -14.42
C SER A 719 6.93 -5.11 -13.91
N GLN A 720 6.76 -4.95 -12.58
CA GLN A 720 5.47 -4.56 -11.99
C GLN A 720 4.93 -3.21 -12.51
N ASN A 721 5.81 -2.33 -13.02
CA ASN A 721 5.45 -1.02 -13.56
C ASN A 721 5.56 -0.94 -15.10
N SER A 722 5.74 -2.06 -15.80
CA SER A 722 5.85 -2.09 -17.26
C SER A 722 4.55 -2.52 -17.95
N VAL A 723 4.40 -2.13 -19.21
CA VAL A 723 3.33 -2.50 -20.12
C VAL A 723 3.91 -3.09 -21.39
N ARG A 724 3.23 -4.10 -21.92
CA ARG A 724 3.60 -4.69 -23.21
C ARG A 724 3.29 -3.71 -24.33
N ALA A 725 4.26 -3.49 -25.21
CA ALA A 725 4.23 -2.53 -26.30
C ALA A 725 4.79 -3.16 -27.58
N LEU A 726 4.55 -2.51 -28.73
CA LEU A 726 5.10 -2.95 -30.01
C LEU A 726 6.11 -1.92 -30.51
N LYS A 727 7.36 -2.32 -30.67
CA LYS A 727 8.38 -1.51 -31.35
C LYS A 727 8.29 -1.76 -32.86
N ILE A 728 8.18 -0.70 -33.64
CA ILE A 728 8.33 -0.69 -35.09
C ILE A 728 9.75 -0.20 -35.39
N CYS A 729 10.63 -1.10 -35.80
CA CYS A 729 11.99 -0.77 -36.18
C CYS A 729 12.01 -0.01 -37.52
N SER A 730 12.85 1.03 -37.60
CA SER A 730 13.07 1.76 -38.84
C SER A 730 13.76 0.87 -39.89
N PRO A 731 13.61 1.19 -41.19
CA PRO A 731 14.35 0.47 -42.22
C PRO A 731 15.88 0.56 -42.03
N LEU A 732 16.38 1.68 -41.50
CA LEU A 732 17.80 1.87 -41.16
C LEU A 732 18.24 0.95 -40.00
N GLU A 733 17.42 0.81 -38.95
CA GLU A 733 17.72 -0.09 -37.82
C GLU A 733 17.69 -1.57 -38.26
N HIS A 734 16.78 -1.93 -39.17
CA HIS A 734 16.73 -3.25 -39.79
C HIS A 734 18.02 -3.56 -40.57
N GLU A 735 18.48 -2.62 -41.40
CA GLU A 735 19.67 -2.80 -42.24
C GLU A 735 20.97 -2.84 -41.44
N LEU A 736 21.11 -1.95 -40.44
CA LEU A 736 22.30 -1.87 -39.60
C LEU A 736 22.44 -3.05 -38.62
N TYR A 737 21.33 -3.55 -38.09
CA TYR A 737 21.35 -4.47 -36.95
C TYR A 737 20.60 -5.80 -37.17
N GLY A 738 19.99 -6.02 -38.36
CA GLY A 738 19.27 -7.26 -38.69
C GLY A 738 18.03 -7.51 -37.83
N ARG A 739 17.41 -6.46 -37.28
CA ARG A 739 16.26 -6.54 -36.36
C ARG A 739 14.96 -6.81 -37.11
N GLU A 740 14.03 -7.56 -36.53
CA GLU A 740 12.69 -7.71 -37.12
C GLU A 740 11.96 -6.35 -37.17
N THR A 741 11.13 -6.13 -38.20
CA THR A 741 10.36 -4.89 -38.39
C THR A 741 9.44 -4.60 -37.20
N PHE A 742 8.89 -5.65 -36.59
CA PHE A 742 7.98 -5.57 -35.45
C PHE A 742 8.58 -6.38 -34.30
N ALA A 743 8.73 -5.77 -33.13
CA ALA A 743 9.27 -6.44 -31.94
C ALA A 743 8.39 -6.16 -30.72
N SER A 744 7.99 -7.22 -30.01
CA SER A 744 7.31 -7.10 -28.71
C SER A 744 8.31 -6.63 -27.66
N VAL A 745 8.03 -5.50 -27.02
CA VAL A 745 8.88 -4.91 -25.96
C VAL A 745 8.05 -4.61 -24.70
N TRP A 746 8.70 -4.44 -23.55
CA TRP A 746 8.04 -3.92 -22.35
C TRP A 746 8.57 -2.52 -22.07
N VAL A 747 7.68 -1.58 -21.79
CA VAL A 747 8.08 -0.21 -21.42
C VAL A 747 7.42 0.22 -20.13
N ASP A 748 8.02 1.16 -19.39
CA ASP A 748 7.40 1.65 -18.16
C ASP A 748 6.08 2.41 -18.41
N ARG A 749 5.17 2.35 -17.44
CA ARG A 749 3.83 2.98 -17.53
C ARG A 749 3.89 4.49 -17.66
N ASP A 750 4.92 5.12 -17.11
CA ASP A 750 5.25 6.54 -17.18
C ASP A 750 6.06 6.92 -18.43
N PHE A 751 6.18 6.01 -19.41
CA PHE A 751 6.84 6.30 -20.67
C PHE A 751 6.17 7.46 -21.41
N ASN A 752 6.90 8.59 -21.46
CA ASN A 752 6.59 9.81 -22.18
C ASN A 752 7.67 10.01 -23.26
N GLY A 753 7.44 9.41 -24.44
CA GLY A 753 8.31 9.58 -25.61
C GLY A 753 8.47 11.05 -26.02
N SER A 754 9.48 11.35 -26.85
CA SER A 754 9.89 12.73 -27.17
C SER A 754 8.86 13.54 -27.98
N MET A 755 7.87 12.87 -28.56
CA MET A 755 6.60 13.37 -29.09
C MET A 755 5.64 12.19 -28.99
N SER A 756 4.37 12.39 -28.66
CA SER A 756 3.42 11.29 -28.53
C SER A 756 2.03 11.73 -28.94
N ASP A 757 1.48 11.13 -29.99
CA ASP A 757 0.15 11.40 -30.50
C ASP A 757 -0.65 10.09 -30.61
N VAL A 758 -1.98 10.20 -30.54
CA VAL A 758 -2.89 9.06 -30.64
C VAL A 758 -3.26 8.87 -32.11
N SER A 759 -3.23 7.62 -32.58
CA SER A 759 -3.66 7.26 -33.93
C SER A 759 -5.18 7.17 -33.99
N ASP A 760 -5.84 8.06 -34.75
CA ASP A 760 -7.31 8.05 -34.90
C ASP A 760 -7.82 6.76 -35.58
N LEU A 761 -6.98 6.13 -36.41
CA LEU A 761 -7.25 4.84 -37.05
C LEU A 761 -7.39 3.69 -36.05
N SER A 762 -6.65 3.75 -34.93
CA SER A 762 -6.62 2.64 -33.95
C SER A 762 -7.99 2.40 -33.31
N MET A 763 -8.72 3.46 -32.97
CA MET A 763 -10.07 3.33 -32.42
C MET A 763 -11.04 2.67 -33.39
N ALA A 764 -11.02 3.06 -34.66
CA ALA A 764 -11.94 2.54 -35.67
C ALA A 764 -11.63 1.09 -36.09
N LEU A 765 -10.36 0.70 -36.10
CA LEU A 765 -9.92 -0.62 -36.59
C LEU A 765 -9.90 -1.71 -35.52
N ILE A 766 -9.47 -1.39 -34.29
CA ILE A 766 -9.25 -2.40 -33.24
C ILE A 766 -10.03 -2.09 -31.95
N GLY A 767 -10.58 -0.88 -31.80
CA GLY A 767 -11.49 -0.52 -30.71
C GLY A 767 -10.81 0.04 -29.45
N PHE A 768 -9.55 0.45 -29.53
CA PHE A 768 -8.84 1.15 -28.47
C PHE A 768 -7.75 2.08 -29.04
N GLU A 769 -7.50 3.18 -28.33
CA GLU A 769 -6.54 4.22 -28.71
C GLU A 769 -5.10 3.71 -28.58
N ILE A 770 -4.34 3.81 -29.67
CA ILE A 770 -2.91 3.54 -29.72
C ILE A 770 -2.17 4.87 -29.82
N ARG A 771 -1.29 5.10 -28.85
CA ARG A 771 -0.30 6.16 -28.86
C ARG A 771 0.94 5.70 -29.63
N VAL A 772 1.38 6.52 -30.59
CA VAL A 772 2.61 6.34 -31.36
C VAL A 772 3.68 7.22 -30.75
N CYS A 773 4.78 6.62 -30.27
CA CYS A 773 5.86 7.33 -29.60
C CYS A 773 7.18 7.18 -30.37
N GLN A 774 7.82 8.30 -30.72
CA GLN A 774 9.10 8.25 -31.42
C GLN A 774 10.26 7.87 -30.48
N VAL A 775 11.12 6.97 -30.92
CA VAL A 775 12.38 6.63 -30.24
C VAL A 775 13.49 7.55 -30.74
N ARG A 776 14.32 8.07 -29.83
CA ARG A 776 15.46 8.92 -30.21
C ARG A 776 16.48 8.13 -31.03
N GLU A 777 16.86 8.68 -32.18
CA GLU A 777 17.92 8.13 -33.04
C GLU A 777 19.27 8.12 -32.32
N THR A 778 19.94 6.98 -32.41
CA THR A 778 21.31 6.80 -31.93
C THR A 778 22.28 7.66 -32.74
N GLU A 779 23.45 7.97 -32.17
CA GLU A 779 24.50 8.75 -32.85
C GLU A 779 25.04 8.00 -34.08
N MET A 780 25.03 6.66 -34.06
CA MET A 780 25.42 5.79 -35.17
C MET A 780 24.38 5.80 -36.31
N GLU A 781 23.09 5.82 -35.99
CA GLU A 781 22.00 6.01 -36.97
C GLU A 781 22.08 7.41 -37.61
N ARG A 782 22.32 8.47 -36.82
CA ARG A 782 22.50 9.83 -37.33
C ARG A 782 23.72 9.98 -38.26
N GLN A 783 24.81 9.29 -37.94
CA GLN A 783 26.01 9.30 -38.77
C GLN A 783 25.83 8.49 -40.06
N SER A 784 25.16 7.33 -39.98
CA SER A 784 24.87 6.49 -41.16
C SER A 784 23.82 7.14 -42.08
N ASP A 785 22.83 7.84 -41.52
CA ASP A 785 21.84 8.62 -42.29
C ASP A 785 22.49 9.80 -43.03
N ALA A 786 23.47 10.47 -42.41
CA ALA A 786 24.20 11.57 -43.02
C ALA A 786 25.17 11.12 -44.15
N GLU A 787 25.65 9.87 -44.11
CA GLU A 787 26.56 9.29 -45.10
C GLU A 787 25.83 8.62 -46.29
N ALA A 788 24.54 8.32 -46.15
CA ALA A 788 23.71 7.71 -47.19
C ALA A 788 23.10 8.77 -48.13
N GLU A 789 23.80 9.11 -49.22
CA GLU A 789 23.23 9.98 -50.27
C GLU A 789 21.98 9.35 -50.91
N GLY A 790 20.79 9.85 -50.52
CA GLY A 790 19.52 9.54 -51.19
C GLY A 790 18.62 8.47 -50.56
N GLY A 791 18.93 7.98 -49.35
CA GLY A 791 18.07 7.00 -48.64
C GLY A 791 16.82 7.64 -48.02
N ASN A 792 15.62 7.19 -48.42
CA ASN A 792 14.37 7.55 -47.73
C ASN A 792 14.10 6.56 -46.58
N TRP A 793 14.58 6.88 -45.38
CA TRP A 793 14.45 6.02 -44.17
C TRP A 793 13.17 6.29 -43.36
N GLU A 794 12.12 6.79 -44.01
CA GLU A 794 10.81 6.95 -43.38
C GLU A 794 10.27 5.59 -42.93
N ASN A 795 9.68 5.55 -41.74
CA ASN A 795 8.97 4.39 -41.22
C ASN A 795 7.54 4.37 -41.81
N PRO A 796 7.25 3.50 -42.80
CA PRO A 796 5.98 3.53 -43.52
C PRO A 796 4.79 3.18 -42.61
N TYR A 797 5.01 2.31 -41.61
CA TYR A 797 3.97 1.89 -40.69
C TYR A 797 3.61 3.00 -39.69
N ALA A 798 4.61 3.67 -39.11
CA ALA A 798 4.36 4.82 -38.24
C ALA A 798 3.65 5.96 -38.98
N LYS A 799 4.02 6.20 -40.25
CA LYS A 799 3.39 7.20 -41.12
C LYS A 799 1.92 6.87 -41.42
N ALA A 800 1.64 5.62 -41.81
CA ALA A 800 0.27 5.20 -42.16
C ALA A 800 -0.69 5.21 -40.96
N LEU A 801 -0.19 5.03 -39.73
CA LEU A 801 -1.00 5.11 -38.51
C LEU A 801 -1.44 6.54 -38.16
N MET A 802 -0.72 7.54 -38.64
CA MET A 802 -0.94 8.95 -38.29
C MET A 802 -1.63 9.74 -39.40
N LEU A 803 -2.34 9.07 -40.32
CA LEU A 803 -3.11 9.72 -41.38
C LEU A 803 -4.36 10.39 -40.82
N GLU A 804 -4.64 11.62 -41.25
CA GLU A 804 -5.89 12.33 -40.95
C GLU A 804 -7.11 11.64 -41.60
N ILE A 805 -8.09 11.31 -40.78
CA ILE A 805 -9.29 10.55 -41.16
C ILE A 805 -10.58 11.36 -41.05
N ASP A 806 -10.55 12.63 -40.66
CA ASP A 806 -11.73 13.48 -40.71
C ASP A 806 -12.02 13.88 -42.18
N PRO A 807 -13.16 13.46 -42.75
CA PRO A 807 -13.51 13.76 -44.14
C PRO A 807 -13.79 15.24 -44.40
N PHE A 808 -13.84 16.10 -43.38
CA PHE A 808 -14.03 17.55 -43.50
C PHE A 808 -12.72 18.32 -43.41
N GLU A 809 -11.63 17.69 -42.96
CA GLU A 809 -10.33 18.34 -42.85
C GLU A 809 -9.65 18.51 -44.22
N GLU A 810 -8.92 19.63 -44.38
CA GLU A 810 -8.11 19.88 -45.58
C GLU A 810 -6.92 18.90 -45.68
N ARG A 811 -6.48 18.38 -44.53
CA ARG A 811 -5.37 17.43 -44.38
C ARG A 811 -5.76 15.97 -44.62
N TRP A 812 -6.99 15.67 -45.06
CA TRP A 812 -7.46 14.31 -45.36
C TRP A 812 -6.40 13.42 -46.03
N GLY A 813 -6.05 12.30 -45.39
CA GLY A 813 -5.08 11.33 -45.90
C GLY A 813 -3.63 11.86 -45.97
N ILE A 814 -3.30 12.86 -45.17
CA ILE A 814 -1.95 13.38 -44.95
C ILE A 814 -1.60 13.10 -43.49
N SER A 815 -0.38 12.59 -43.24
CA SER A 815 0.13 12.46 -41.88
C SER A 815 0.52 13.83 -41.35
N ASP A 816 0.13 14.16 -40.12
CA ASP A 816 0.54 15.40 -39.45
C ASP A 816 2.08 15.55 -39.40
N ASN A 817 2.59 16.74 -39.02
CA ASN A 817 4.02 17.14 -38.95
C ASN A 817 4.89 16.32 -37.94
N TRP A 818 4.63 15.03 -37.84
CA TRP A 818 5.37 14.02 -37.11
C TRP A 818 6.66 13.65 -37.87
N ASN A 819 7.77 13.56 -37.15
CA ASN A 819 9.01 13.06 -37.73
C ASN A 819 8.90 11.53 -37.91
N THR A 820 8.60 11.10 -39.14
CA THR A 820 8.46 9.68 -39.53
C THR A 820 9.81 8.98 -39.71
N LYS A 821 10.94 9.67 -39.52
CA LYS A 821 12.27 9.07 -39.53
C LYS A 821 12.56 8.40 -38.18
N GLY A 822 13.05 7.17 -38.24
CA GLY A 822 13.43 6.39 -37.05
C GLY A 822 12.36 5.42 -36.53
N SER A 823 12.70 4.74 -35.43
CA SER A 823 11.87 3.69 -34.85
C SER A 823 10.78 4.27 -33.96
N ALA A 824 9.65 3.58 -33.89
CA ALA A 824 8.48 3.99 -33.10
C ALA A 824 8.08 2.90 -32.09
N ILE A 825 7.49 3.31 -30.97
CA ILE A 825 6.88 2.42 -29.97
C ILE A 825 5.39 2.71 -29.93
N LEU A 826 4.58 1.66 -30.11
CA LEU A 826 3.14 1.69 -30.00
C LEU A 826 2.69 1.24 -28.62
N LEU A 827 1.82 2.03 -28.00
CA LEU A 827 1.30 1.82 -26.66
C LEU A 827 -0.20 2.00 -26.65
N ARG A 828 -0.92 1.26 -25.80
CA ARG A 828 -2.31 1.61 -25.53
C ARG A 828 -2.36 2.87 -24.68
N GLU A 829 -3.28 3.77 -25.00
CA GLU A 829 -3.47 5.01 -24.26
C GLU A 829 -3.81 4.76 -22.78
N ASP A 830 -4.66 3.77 -22.54
CA ASP A 830 -5.06 3.30 -21.21
C ASP A 830 -3.96 2.55 -20.43
N ARG A 831 -2.75 2.46 -21.00
CA ARG A 831 -1.58 1.78 -20.43
C ARG A 831 -1.88 0.31 -20.07
N GLN A 832 -2.73 -0.36 -20.84
CA GLN A 832 -2.86 -1.82 -20.78
C GLN A 832 -1.83 -2.51 -21.69
N ASN A 833 -1.64 -3.82 -21.49
CA ASN A 833 -0.77 -4.60 -22.37
C ASN A 833 -1.33 -4.62 -23.80
N LEU A 834 -0.46 -4.35 -24.76
CA LEU A 834 -0.78 -4.42 -26.17
C LEU A 834 -0.76 -5.88 -26.66
N ASP A 835 -1.78 -6.27 -27.42
CA ASP A 835 -1.73 -7.47 -28.24
C ASP A 835 -0.87 -7.16 -29.47
N THR A 836 0.39 -7.55 -29.42
CA THR A 836 1.40 -7.21 -30.43
C THR A 836 1.09 -7.82 -31.80
N GLU A 837 0.41 -8.98 -31.84
CA GLU A 837 0.06 -9.65 -33.11
C GLU A 837 -1.09 -8.93 -33.81
N LEU A 838 -2.14 -8.57 -33.05
CA LEU A 838 -3.27 -7.80 -33.59
C LEU A 838 -2.82 -6.43 -34.11
N VAL A 839 -1.92 -5.76 -33.38
CA VAL A 839 -1.45 -4.42 -33.74
C VAL A 839 -0.47 -4.46 -34.91
N GLU A 840 0.39 -5.47 -35.01
CA GLU A 840 1.19 -5.69 -36.22
C GLU A 840 0.30 -5.83 -37.46
N VAL A 841 -0.76 -6.64 -37.34
CA VAL A 841 -1.72 -6.86 -38.42
C VAL A 841 -2.44 -5.56 -38.81
N MET A 842 -2.83 -4.75 -37.83
CA MET A 842 -3.40 -3.42 -38.09
C MET A 842 -2.41 -2.53 -38.84
N CYS A 843 -1.13 -2.48 -38.41
CA CYS A 843 -0.11 -1.68 -39.09
C CYS A 843 0.05 -2.07 -40.55
N ARG A 844 0.05 -3.38 -40.85
CA ARG A 844 0.10 -3.89 -42.22
C ARG A 844 -1.14 -3.49 -43.02
N TYR A 845 -2.33 -3.60 -42.46
CA TYR A 845 -3.57 -3.19 -43.12
C TYR A 845 -3.59 -1.68 -43.45
N CYS A 846 -3.08 -0.84 -42.54
CA CYS A 846 -2.97 0.60 -42.78
C CYS A 846 -2.07 0.91 -44.00
N VAL A 847 -0.93 0.21 -44.14
CA VAL A 847 -0.01 0.41 -45.27
C VAL A 847 -0.51 -0.24 -46.57
N GLU A 848 -0.98 -1.48 -46.51
CA GLU A 848 -1.29 -2.27 -47.71
C GLU A 848 -2.67 -1.96 -48.31
N VAL A 849 -3.61 -1.47 -47.50
CA VAL A 849 -5.01 -1.24 -47.93
C VAL A 849 -5.39 0.23 -47.79
N LEU A 850 -5.26 0.82 -46.61
CA LEU A 850 -5.79 2.16 -46.35
C LEU A 850 -4.96 3.25 -47.05
N GLN A 851 -3.63 3.20 -46.95
CA GLN A 851 -2.77 4.22 -47.55
C GLN A 851 -3.01 4.38 -49.08
N PRO A 852 -3.06 3.30 -49.90
CA PRO A 852 -3.42 3.43 -51.32
C PRO A 852 -4.82 4.00 -51.56
N LEU A 853 -5.79 3.72 -50.68
CA LEU A 853 -7.15 4.26 -50.79
C LEU A 853 -7.20 5.76 -50.46
N PHE A 854 -6.45 6.20 -49.44
CA PHE A 854 -6.27 7.62 -49.15
C PHE A 854 -5.62 8.36 -50.32
N GLU A 855 -4.57 7.79 -50.94
CA GLU A 855 -3.93 8.36 -52.12
C GLU A 855 -4.90 8.51 -53.31
N LYS A 856 -5.66 7.45 -53.63
CA LYS A 856 -6.70 7.49 -54.67
C LYS A 856 -7.80 8.51 -54.36
N SER A 857 -8.22 8.60 -53.10
CA SER A 857 -9.23 9.56 -52.69
C SER A 857 -8.77 11.00 -52.84
N ARG A 858 -7.50 11.27 -52.50
CA ARG A 858 -6.88 12.58 -52.71
C ARG A 858 -6.74 12.95 -54.20
N ASN A 859 -6.55 11.95 -55.07
CA ASN A 859 -6.55 12.14 -56.52
C ASN A 859 -7.96 12.25 -57.13
N GLY A 860 -9.02 12.13 -56.32
CA GLY A 860 -10.41 12.19 -56.77
C GLY A 860 -10.93 10.91 -57.43
N GLU A 861 -10.18 9.80 -57.34
CA GLU A 861 -10.55 8.51 -57.93
C GLU A 861 -11.57 7.74 -57.06
N VAL A 862 -11.61 8.02 -55.75
CA VAL A 862 -12.47 7.35 -54.75
C VAL A 862 -13.05 8.40 -53.80
N SER A 863 -14.32 8.30 -53.42
CA SER A 863 -14.92 9.27 -52.49
C SER A 863 -14.36 9.10 -51.06
N ARG A 864 -14.31 10.19 -50.26
CA ARG A 864 -13.89 10.11 -48.85
C ARG A 864 -14.75 9.11 -48.05
N SER A 865 -16.04 9.04 -48.36
CA SER A 865 -16.99 8.10 -47.76
C SER A 865 -16.67 6.62 -48.07
N GLU A 866 -16.16 6.32 -49.26
CA GLU A 866 -15.73 4.97 -49.62
C GLU A 866 -14.49 4.55 -48.84
N VAL A 867 -13.55 5.47 -48.58
CA VAL A 867 -12.39 5.19 -47.72
C VAL A 867 -12.84 4.95 -46.28
N LEU A 868 -13.73 5.78 -45.73
CA LEU A 868 -14.28 5.59 -44.37
C LEU A 868 -14.99 4.23 -44.22
N ALA A 869 -15.67 3.75 -45.26
CA ALA A 869 -16.32 2.44 -45.26
C ALA A 869 -15.33 1.26 -45.19
N GLU A 870 -14.06 1.47 -45.54
CA GLU A 870 -12.98 0.48 -45.40
C GLU A 870 -12.26 0.56 -44.05
N ILE A 871 -12.52 1.60 -43.24
CA ILE A 871 -12.00 1.78 -41.89
C ILE A 871 -13.01 1.19 -40.89
N SER A 872 -13.03 -0.14 -40.78
CA SER A 872 -13.77 -0.83 -39.72
C SER A 872 -13.09 -2.11 -39.26
N LYS A 873 -13.43 -2.53 -38.04
CA LYS A 873 -12.96 -3.79 -37.46
C LYS A 873 -13.36 -5.01 -38.28
N GLU A 874 -14.55 -4.99 -38.89
CA GLU A 874 -15.05 -6.08 -39.74
C GLU A 874 -14.20 -6.23 -41.00
N LYS A 875 -13.81 -5.11 -41.61
CA LYS A 875 -12.96 -5.08 -42.81
C LYS A 875 -11.55 -5.57 -42.54
N LEU A 876 -10.95 -5.10 -41.44
CA LEU A 876 -9.66 -5.62 -40.96
C LEU A 876 -9.72 -7.14 -40.75
N THR A 877 -10.75 -7.62 -40.03
CA THR A 877 -10.93 -9.06 -39.74
C THR A 877 -11.10 -9.88 -41.03
N ALA A 878 -11.88 -9.38 -41.99
CA ALA A 878 -12.07 -10.04 -43.29
C ALA A 878 -10.77 -10.11 -44.10
N TRP A 879 -9.97 -9.04 -44.08
CA TRP A 879 -8.66 -9.00 -44.73
C TRP A 879 -7.68 -10.01 -44.12
N VAL A 880 -7.62 -10.11 -42.79
CA VAL A 880 -6.79 -11.08 -42.07
C VAL A 880 -7.13 -12.51 -42.44
N ASN A 881 -8.42 -12.85 -42.49
CA ASN A 881 -8.87 -14.18 -42.88
C ASN A 881 -8.45 -14.52 -44.32
N LYS A 882 -8.59 -13.56 -45.24
CA LYS A 882 -8.20 -13.72 -46.65
C LYS A 882 -6.69 -13.87 -46.83
N GLU A 883 -5.89 -13.15 -46.05
CA GLU A 883 -4.43 -13.22 -46.11
C GLU A 883 -3.89 -14.50 -45.44
N GLY A 884 -4.57 -14.97 -44.39
CA GLY A 884 -4.32 -16.27 -43.77
C GLY A 884 -4.56 -17.44 -44.74
N ASP A 885 -5.59 -17.36 -45.58
CA ASP A 885 -5.86 -18.35 -46.62
C ASP A 885 -4.83 -18.30 -47.77
N ARG A 886 -4.41 -17.09 -48.21
CA ARG A 886 -3.32 -16.93 -49.20
C ARG A 886 -1.98 -17.49 -48.72
N ARG A 887 -1.64 -17.34 -47.44
CA ARG A 887 -0.40 -17.91 -46.84
C ARG A 887 -0.47 -19.44 -46.68
N ARG A 888 -1.67 -20.02 -46.64
CA ARG A 888 -1.88 -21.49 -46.65
C ARG A 888 -1.81 -22.07 -48.06
N GLU A 889 -2.24 -21.31 -49.08
CA GLU A 889 -2.18 -21.72 -50.49
C GLU A 889 -0.82 -21.44 -51.15
N GLY A 890 -0.13 -20.37 -50.75
CA GLY A 890 1.23 -20.02 -51.19
C GLY A 890 2.29 -20.60 -50.25
N GLY A 891 2.61 -21.88 -50.40
CA GLY A 891 3.55 -22.59 -49.53
C GLY A 891 4.91 -21.89 -49.35
N GLN A 892 5.08 -21.20 -48.22
CA GLN A 892 6.39 -20.97 -47.60
C GLN A 892 6.33 -21.42 -46.14
N THR A 893 6.76 -22.66 -45.94
CA THR A 893 7.09 -23.20 -44.63
C THR A 893 8.33 -22.46 -44.09
N ILE A 894 8.12 -21.44 -43.25
CA ILE A 894 9.19 -20.96 -42.38
C ILE A 894 9.00 -21.63 -41.02
N ILE A 895 10.01 -22.42 -40.71
CA ILE A 895 10.19 -23.27 -39.55
C ILE A 895 10.02 -22.43 -38.28
N ARG A 896 9.11 -22.84 -37.40
CA ARG A 896 9.04 -22.38 -36.02
C ARG A 896 10.36 -22.73 -35.32
N THR A 897 11.11 -21.74 -34.89
CA THR A 897 12.10 -21.84 -33.81
C THR A 897 11.74 -20.88 -32.71
#